data_AF-A0A6V7QRN9-F1
#
_entry.id   AF-A0A6V7QRN9-F1
#
_cell.length_a   1.000
_cell.length_b   1.000
_cell.length_c   1.000
_cell.angle_alpha   90.00
_cell.angle_beta   90.00
_cell.angle_gamma   90.00
#
_symmetry.space_group_name_H-M   'P 1'
#
loop_
_entity.id
_entity.type
_entity.pdbx_description
1 polymer ?
#
loop_
_entity_poly.entity_id
_entity_poly.type
_entity_poly.pdbx_seq_one_letter_code
_entity_poly.pdbx_strand_id
1 'polypeptide(L)'
;MSLKQRGIKADYLGSTQTNRSVSTDAEKGSLDILYMTPEKAYSLPPSFWTNLLNAGICLLAVDEAHCISEWGHNFRKEYKQLHVLRDVLVNIPFVALTATATEKVQSDIIGSLMMRDPYIVIGSFDRQNLFYGVKSCNRTTSFLEELVTEVSNYNANKSSTIIYCTTVKDTEQICDLLTNAGIRTGIYHGQMGSKAREESHRSFIRDEIHVMVATIAFGMGIDKPDVRCVIHYGCPKSLESYYQESGRCGRDGLPSICWLYYSRSDFAKADFYCSEAQNETQRKAIMQSFMAAQKYCFLPTCRRKFILGYFGEKSISDCGNCDNCKGTRKEKDLSRESVLLLSCIKSCGGRWGLNMPIDVLRGSRSRKILDNNYEELPLHGLGKDHPANWWKALGDLLIANDFLKENLRNEYRSVSVSLKGLQFLSTANTVHETPLVLAITPEMIEEEEQGSLQRRVGDLQSLSFLDNQEFSEAEGKLYRMLLDIRMKLAKDNGTAPYAICGDQTIKMMTKRRPSTRANLAKVDGVNQHLVTKYGDSFLENIRRLSQELNLPLDNGALVWPTVQKGACTNTRGKTSPARFEAWKAWEKDGLSFQEIANFPTRPAPIKVQTVISYILEAARDGCELKRLKLIKEELPENVSYEHIRTLLTVEELGIKVEELFAGKTADEAPVQVRESPASVHDAEVKEERGSCEECITGKDAIEPSESIDKRAFVRQHRSVDGRDVEDSPKKLQKISEQKGKCGGTFEATGNSLLEWIGDHHDGVSLAEIAERFSGSERDIVANLLDVLEGEFLIFRKNDLYRAM
;
A
#
# COMPACT_ATOMS: atom_id res chain seq x y z
N MET A 1 25.91 -19.44 -0.18
CA MET A 1 25.28 -20.79 -0.22
C MET A 1 24.28 -20.91 -1.36
N SER A 2 23.02 -20.45 -1.21
CA SER A 2 21.92 -20.66 -2.18
C SER A 2 22.28 -20.40 -3.65
N LEU A 3 22.91 -19.26 -3.96
CA LEU A 3 23.32 -18.94 -5.34
C LEU A 3 24.32 -19.95 -5.94
N LYS A 4 25.30 -20.44 -5.17
CA LYS A 4 26.23 -21.50 -5.62
C LYS A 4 25.50 -22.81 -5.92
N GLN A 5 24.44 -23.14 -5.18
CA GLN A 5 23.59 -24.32 -5.45
C GLN A 5 22.75 -24.17 -6.73
N ARG A 6 22.54 -22.93 -7.20
CA ARG A 6 21.90 -22.62 -8.50
C ARG A 6 22.91 -22.47 -9.65
N GLY A 7 24.19 -22.79 -9.42
CA GLY A 7 25.27 -22.69 -10.42
C GLY A 7 25.85 -21.28 -10.61
N ILE A 8 25.39 -20.28 -9.85
CA ILE A 8 25.88 -18.88 -9.94
C ILE A 8 27.17 -18.75 -9.13
N LYS A 9 28.21 -18.16 -9.72
CA LYS A 9 29.54 -17.94 -9.11
C LYS A 9 29.50 -16.77 -8.13
N ALA A 10 28.81 -16.97 -7.00
CA ALA A 10 28.63 -15.95 -5.98
C ALA A 10 29.44 -16.22 -4.70
N ASP A 11 30.22 -15.26 -4.23
CA ASP A 11 30.95 -15.32 -2.95
C ASP A 11 30.82 -14.01 -2.14
N TYR A 12 31.52 -13.90 -1.01
CA TYR A 12 31.45 -12.73 -0.12
C TYR A 12 32.81 -12.25 0.40
N LEU A 13 32.90 -10.96 0.71
CA LEU A 13 34.03 -10.36 1.45
C LEU A 13 33.53 -9.64 2.70
N GLY A 14 34.08 -10.02 3.85
CA GLY A 14 33.74 -9.48 5.17
C GLY A 14 34.77 -9.90 6.22
N SER A 15 34.62 -9.41 7.45
CA SER A 15 35.53 -9.70 8.57
C SER A 15 35.61 -11.17 8.97
N THR A 16 34.57 -11.97 8.66
CA THR A 16 34.50 -13.41 8.96
C THR A 16 34.98 -14.32 7.82
N GLN A 17 35.46 -13.77 6.70
CA GLN A 17 35.86 -14.57 5.54
C GLN A 17 37.13 -15.39 5.84
N THR A 18 37.02 -16.71 5.66
CA THR A 18 38.12 -17.68 5.86
C THR A 18 38.89 -17.96 4.57
N ASN A 19 38.24 -17.89 3.41
CA ASN A 19 38.90 -18.08 2.12
C ASN A 19 39.58 -16.79 1.65
N ARG A 20 40.91 -16.82 1.52
CA ARG A 20 41.72 -15.68 1.04
C ARG A 20 41.70 -15.50 -0.48
N SER A 21 41.28 -16.49 -1.27
CA SER A 21 41.31 -16.37 -2.74
C SER A 21 40.28 -15.36 -3.28
N VAL A 22 39.16 -15.15 -2.56
CA VAL A 22 37.99 -14.41 -3.04
C VAL A 22 38.30 -12.99 -3.54
N SER A 23 39.27 -12.31 -2.94
CA SER A 23 39.73 -10.99 -3.43
C SER A 23 40.33 -11.09 -4.83
N THR A 24 41.28 -12.01 -5.00
CA THR A 24 41.97 -12.25 -6.27
C THR A 24 41.07 -12.89 -7.32
N ASP A 25 40.05 -13.64 -6.90
CA ASP A 25 39.03 -14.20 -7.79
C ASP A 25 38.09 -13.10 -8.32
N ALA A 26 37.68 -12.16 -7.45
CA ALA A 26 36.93 -10.96 -7.85
C ALA A 26 37.74 -10.07 -8.81
N GLU A 27 39.00 -9.77 -8.49
CA GLU A 27 39.90 -8.96 -9.33
C GLU A 27 40.21 -9.59 -10.70
N LYS A 28 39.91 -10.88 -10.89
CA LYS A 28 40.00 -11.60 -12.17
C LYS A 28 38.67 -11.70 -12.93
N GLY A 29 37.58 -11.16 -12.40
CA GLY A 29 36.25 -11.30 -12.98
C GLY A 29 35.72 -12.74 -12.97
N SER A 30 36.18 -13.60 -12.05
CA SER A 30 35.76 -15.01 -12.00
C SER A 30 34.44 -15.25 -11.24
N LEU A 31 33.85 -14.19 -10.67
CA LEU A 31 32.60 -14.21 -9.91
C LEU A 31 31.51 -13.44 -10.65
N ASP A 32 30.29 -13.98 -10.64
CA ASP A 32 29.11 -13.33 -11.24
C ASP A 32 28.48 -12.33 -10.24
N ILE A 33 28.62 -12.59 -8.92
CA ILE A 33 28.10 -11.75 -7.82
C ILE A 33 29.09 -11.75 -6.66
N LEU A 34 29.40 -10.58 -6.11
CA LEU A 34 30.22 -10.41 -4.91
C LEU A 34 29.44 -9.67 -3.82
N TYR A 35 29.12 -10.36 -2.73
CA TYR A 35 28.56 -9.73 -1.53
C TYR A 35 29.67 -9.07 -0.72
N MET A 36 29.40 -7.90 -0.13
CA MET A 36 30.37 -7.24 0.72
C MET A 36 29.70 -6.54 1.91
N THR A 37 30.35 -6.55 3.06
CA THR A 37 29.90 -5.74 4.21
C THR A 37 30.39 -4.29 4.02
N PRO A 38 29.64 -3.25 4.44
CA PRO A 38 29.99 -1.86 4.14
C PRO A 38 31.32 -1.43 4.77
N GLU A 39 31.62 -1.96 5.96
CA GLU A 39 32.88 -1.77 6.66
C GLU A 39 34.04 -2.38 5.84
N LYS A 40 33.81 -3.53 5.20
CA LYS A 40 34.80 -4.15 4.32
C LYS A 40 34.96 -3.39 3.01
N ALA A 41 33.88 -2.93 2.39
CA ALA A 41 33.89 -2.18 1.13
C ALA A 41 34.69 -0.87 1.25
N TYR A 42 34.46 -0.11 2.31
CA TYR A 42 35.23 1.11 2.60
C TYR A 42 36.70 0.81 2.99
N SER A 43 37.00 -0.34 3.60
CA SER A 43 38.38 -0.70 3.98
C SER A 43 39.30 -1.16 2.83
N LEU A 44 38.77 -1.38 1.62
CA LEU A 44 39.55 -1.90 0.50
C LEU A 44 40.30 -0.77 -0.22
N PRO A 45 41.55 -1.00 -0.65
CA PRO A 45 42.35 0.02 -1.33
C PRO A 45 41.71 0.38 -2.69
N PRO A 46 41.83 1.64 -3.18
CA PRO A 46 41.29 2.04 -4.48
C PRO A 46 41.73 1.14 -5.64
N SER A 47 42.94 0.57 -5.58
CA SER A 47 43.45 -0.38 -6.58
C SER A 47 42.59 -1.63 -6.75
N PHE A 48 41.95 -2.13 -5.69
CA PHE A 48 41.01 -3.26 -5.78
C PHE A 48 39.80 -2.87 -6.65
N TRP A 49 39.25 -1.67 -6.43
CA TRP A 49 38.11 -1.17 -7.19
C TRP A 49 38.49 -0.84 -8.64
N THR A 50 39.71 -0.35 -8.90
CA THR A 50 40.25 -0.20 -10.26
C THR A 50 40.45 -1.54 -10.97
N ASN A 51 40.97 -2.56 -10.27
CA ASN A 51 41.09 -3.92 -10.80
C ASN A 51 39.71 -4.51 -11.13
N LEU A 52 38.72 -4.33 -10.25
CA LEU A 52 37.35 -4.79 -10.44
C LEU A 52 36.63 -4.04 -11.58
N LEU A 53 36.98 -2.78 -11.82
CA LEU A 53 36.54 -2.00 -12.99
C LEU A 53 37.12 -2.57 -14.29
N ASN A 54 38.44 -2.83 -14.31
CA ASN A 54 39.13 -3.46 -15.44
C ASN A 54 38.64 -4.89 -15.72
N ALA A 55 38.18 -5.60 -14.68
CA ALA A 55 37.57 -6.93 -14.78
C ALA A 55 36.12 -6.92 -15.29
N GLY A 56 35.50 -5.74 -15.46
CA GLY A 56 34.17 -5.60 -16.07
C GLY A 56 32.99 -5.60 -15.09
N ILE A 57 33.13 -5.06 -13.87
CA ILE A 57 31.97 -4.78 -13.01
C ILE A 57 30.94 -3.92 -13.75
N CYS A 58 29.66 -4.30 -13.68
CA CYS A 58 28.57 -3.66 -14.41
C CYS A 58 27.52 -2.98 -13.52
N LEU A 59 27.57 -3.19 -12.20
CA LEU A 59 26.57 -2.72 -11.23
C LEU A 59 27.15 -2.70 -9.81
N LEU A 60 26.81 -1.67 -9.03
CA LEU A 60 26.89 -1.72 -7.56
C LEU A 60 25.47 -1.75 -6.97
N ALA A 61 25.18 -2.73 -6.13
CA ALA A 61 23.90 -2.83 -5.42
C ALA A 61 24.11 -2.62 -3.91
N VAL A 62 23.39 -1.66 -3.33
CA VAL A 62 23.36 -1.37 -1.89
C VAL A 62 22.04 -1.89 -1.32
N ASP A 63 22.07 -3.09 -0.76
CA ASP A 63 20.93 -3.72 -0.10
C ASP A 63 20.71 -3.16 1.32
N GLU A 64 19.49 -3.29 1.86
CA GLU A 64 19.02 -2.70 3.12
C GLU A 64 19.45 -1.22 3.33
N ALA A 65 19.35 -0.43 2.26
CA ALA A 65 19.83 0.95 2.13
C ALA A 65 19.30 1.92 3.20
N HIS A 66 18.22 1.59 3.92
CA HIS A 66 17.77 2.38 5.08
C HIS A 66 18.87 2.55 6.15
N CYS A 67 19.85 1.64 6.21
CA CYS A 67 21.02 1.73 7.09
C CYS A 67 21.90 2.97 6.84
N ILE A 68 21.78 3.63 5.67
CA ILE A 68 22.47 4.88 5.34
C ILE A 68 21.94 6.05 6.17
N SER A 69 20.65 6.09 6.46
CA SER A 69 19.99 7.27 7.02
C SER A 69 20.06 7.35 8.54
N GLU A 70 20.32 8.54 9.09
CA GLU A 70 20.17 8.81 10.53
C GLU A 70 18.70 8.84 10.98
N TRP A 71 17.77 8.88 10.02
CA TRP A 71 16.33 8.71 10.24
C TRP A 71 15.86 7.26 10.06
N GLY A 72 16.76 6.34 9.69
CA GLY A 72 16.48 4.91 9.60
C GLY A 72 16.61 4.21 10.96
N HIS A 73 15.82 3.16 11.18
CA HIS A 73 15.75 2.38 12.43
C HIS A 73 17.01 1.53 12.74
N ASN A 74 18.00 1.55 11.85
CA ASN A 74 19.20 0.70 11.88
C ASN A 74 20.44 1.42 11.30
N PHE A 75 20.59 2.72 11.57
CA PHE A 75 21.67 3.55 11.06
C PHE A 75 23.08 2.95 11.29
N ARG A 76 23.93 2.99 10.26
CA ARG A 76 25.35 2.62 10.31
C ARG A 76 26.20 3.66 9.57
N LYS A 77 27.27 4.13 10.22
CA LYS A 77 28.10 5.23 9.71
C LYS A 77 28.87 4.86 8.44
N GLU A 78 29.19 3.59 8.28
CA GLU A 78 29.97 3.02 7.18
C GLU A 78 29.18 3.01 5.87
N TYR A 79 27.85 2.87 5.94
CA TYR A 79 26.98 3.00 4.77
C TYR A 79 27.03 4.42 4.16
N LYS A 80 27.15 5.48 4.98
CA LYS A 80 27.37 6.86 4.48
C LYS A 80 28.72 7.05 3.78
N GLN A 81 29.70 6.17 3.98
CA GLN A 81 31.00 6.24 3.30
C GLN A 81 30.96 5.66 1.87
N LEU A 82 29.91 4.93 1.48
CA LEU A 82 29.83 4.27 0.17
C LEU A 82 29.81 5.24 -1.03
N HIS A 83 29.57 6.55 -0.79
CA HIS A 83 29.65 7.56 -1.85
C HIS A 83 31.05 7.65 -2.48
N VAL A 84 32.14 7.41 -1.73
CA VAL A 84 33.52 7.50 -2.28
C VAL A 84 33.78 6.48 -3.39
N LEU A 85 32.97 5.43 -3.48
CA LEU A 85 33.04 4.45 -4.57
C LEU A 85 32.57 5.05 -5.91
N ARG A 86 31.83 6.18 -5.91
CA ARG A 86 31.46 6.92 -7.14
C ARG A 86 32.66 7.47 -7.88
N ASP A 87 33.71 7.84 -7.15
CA ASP A 87 34.90 8.48 -7.71
C ASP A 87 35.82 7.47 -8.41
N VAL A 88 35.71 6.18 -8.07
CA VAL A 88 36.48 5.08 -8.68
C VAL A 88 35.62 4.29 -9.68
N LEU A 89 34.37 3.97 -9.35
CA LEU A 89 33.43 3.23 -10.20
C LEU A 89 32.69 4.18 -11.15
N VAL A 90 33.45 4.96 -11.91
CA VAL A 90 32.93 5.91 -12.89
C VAL A 90 32.10 5.19 -13.95
N ASN A 91 30.95 5.76 -14.31
CA ASN A 91 29.94 5.21 -15.23
C ASN A 91 29.25 3.91 -14.77
N ILE A 92 29.55 3.38 -13.59
CA ILE A 92 28.85 2.20 -13.05
C ILE A 92 27.51 2.61 -12.42
N PRO A 93 26.38 1.98 -12.78
CA PRO A 93 25.10 2.23 -12.13
C PRO A 93 25.13 1.79 -10.67
N PHE A 94 24.52 2.59 -9.80
CA PHE A 94 24.30 2.25 -8.40
C PHE A 94 22.80 2.04 -8.19
N VAL A 95 22.40 0.93 -7.59
CA VAL A 95 21.02 0.64 -7.18
C VAL A 95 20.98 0.55 -5.65
N ALA A 96 19.96 1.17 -5.05
CA ALA A 96 19.69 1.06 -3.62
C ALA A 96 18.38 0.29 -3.42
N LEU A 97 18.38 -0.71 -2.53
CA LEU A 97 17.21 -1.53 -2.22
C LEU A 97 16.92 -1.47 -0.71
N THR A 98 15.64 -1.38 -0.34
CA THR A 98 15.20 -1.45 1.07
C THR A 98 13.70 -1.71 1.14
N ALA A 99 13.26 -2.43 2.17
CA ALA A 99 11.83 -2.68 2.43
C ALA A 99 11.17 -1.65 3.36
N THR A 100 11.95 -0.72 3.94
CA THR A 100 11.53 0.18 5.02
C THR A 100 12.18 1.55 4.89
N ALA A 101 11.65 2.40 4.00
CA ALA A 101 12.10 3.79 3.85
C ALA A 101 10.93 4.74 3.67
N THR A 102 10.73 5.63 4.66
CA THR A 102 9.87 6.81 4.55
C THR A 102 10.49 7.83 3.59
N GLU A 103 9.71 8.80 3.09
CA GLU A 103 10.17 9.86 2.16
C GLU A 103 11.48 10.55 2.60
N LYS A 104 11.64 10.77 3.91
CA LYS A 104 12.87 11.34 4.51
C LYS A 104 14.08 10.42 4.36
N VAL A 105 13.90 9.13 4.62
CA VAL A 105 14.94 8.10 4.48
C VAL A 105 15.30 7.91 3.01
N GLN A 106 14.31 7.91 2.10
CA GLN A 106 14.54 7.88 0.65
C GLN A 106 15.42 9.07 0.21
N SER A 107 15.08 10.28 0.66
CA SER A 107 15.85 11.51 0.38
C SER A 107 17.29 11.46 0.90
N ASP A 108 17.49 10.95 2.13
CA ASP A 108 18.81 10.79 2.75
C ASP A 108 19.66 9.72 2.03
N ILE A 109 19.05 8.60 1.58
CA ILE A 109 19.71 7.59 0.73
C ILE A 109 20.19 8.21 -0.59
N ILE A 110 19.32 8.96 -1.28
CA ILE A 110 19.62 9.59 -2.56
C ILE A 110 20.77 10.59 -2.42
N GLY A 111 20.72 11.48 -1.42
CA GLY A 111 21.81 12.42 -1.13
C GLY A 111 23.11 11.71 -0.75
N SER A 112 23.04 10.78 0.21
CA SER A 112 24.21 10.10 0.78
C SER A 112 24.89 9.10 -0.17
N LEU A 113 24.25 8.64 -1.25
CA LEU A 113 24.88 7.85 -2.33
C LEU A 113 25.19 8.67 -3.59
N MET A 114 25.02 9.99 -3.53
CA MET A 114 25.11 10.93 -4.66
C MET A 114 24.32 10.42 -5.89
N MET A 115 23.04 10.16 -5.63
CA MET A 115 21.92 9.92 -6.54
C MET A 115 21.85 10.90 -7.73
N ARG A 116 22.52 10.62 -8.86
CA ARG A 116 22.30 11.38 -10.10
C ARG A 116 21.03 10.86 -10.78
N ASP A 117 19.96 11.66 -10.71
CA ASP A 117 18.64 11.41 -11.32
C ASP A 117 18.15 9.94 -11.22
N PRO A 118 17.99 9.39 -10.00
CA PRO A 118 17.62 8.00 -9.82
C PRO A 118 16.17 7.74 -10.21
N TYR A 119 15.94 6.67 -10.98
CA TYR A 119 14.59 6.13 -11.18
C TYR A 119 14.08 5.48 -9.88
N ILE A 120 13.15 6.16 -9.20
CA ILE A 120 12.57 5.70 -7.93
C ILE A 120 11.36 4.82 -8.19
N VAL A 121 11.37 3.58 -7.70
CA VAL A 121 10.22 2.68 -7.70
C VAL A 121 9.82 2.36 -6.27
N ILE A 122 8.58 2.69 -5.90
CA ILE A 122 7.99 2.37 -4.60
C ILE A 122 6.87 1.37 -4.85
N GLY A 123 7.04 0.14 -4.35
CA GLY A 123 5.95 -0.83 -4.27
C GLY A 123 5.06 -0.53 -3.06
N SER A 124 3.79 -0.96 -3.12
CA SER A 124 2.87 -0.83 -1.97
C SER A 124 3.40 -1.60 -0.75
N PHE A 125 3.22 -1.01 0.43
CA PHE A 125 3.47 -1.61 1.73
C PHE A 125 2.30 -2.51 2.20
N ASP A 126 1.27 -2.70 1.36
CA ASP A 126 0.08 -3.48 1.71
C ASP A 126 0.30 -5.01 1.64
N ARG A 127 0.59 -5.59 2.80
CA ARG A 127 0.62 -7.04 3.01
C ARG A 127 -0.76 -7.61 3.33
N GLN A 128 -1.65 -7.67 2.34
CA GLN A 128 -3.07 -8.03 2.51
C GLN A 128 -3.31 -9.37 3.22
N ASN A 129 -2.41 -10.34 2.98
CA ASN A 129 -2.47 -11.67 3.58
C ASN A 129 -2.15 -11.71 5.09
N LEU A 130 -1.67 -10.61 5.68
CA LEU A 130 -1.37 -10.51 7.10
C LEU A 130 -2.55 -9.92 7.88
N PHE A 131 -3.05 -10.65 8.86
CA PHE A 131 -3.89 -10.08 9.92
C PHE A 131 -3.01 -9.35 10.93
N TYR A 132 -3.38 -8.11 11.28
CA TYR A 132 -2.72 -7.33 12.33
C TYR A 132 -3.62 -7.21 13.55
N GLY A 133 -3.09 -7.48 14.75
CA GLY A 133 -3.80 -7.30 16.01
C GLY A 133 -2.90 -6.87 17.15
N VAL A 134 -3.46 -6.14 18.12
CA VAL A 134 -2.77 -5.70 19.33
C VAL A 134 -3.59 -6.06 20.57
N LYS A 135 -2.93 -6.58 21.61
CA LYS A 135 -3.51 -6.86 22.93
C LYS A 135 -2.76 -6.08 24.01
N SER A 136 -3.47 -5.61 25.01
CA SER A 136 -2.90 -5.25 26.31
C SER A 136 -2.33 -6.51 27.00
N CYS A 137 -1.30 -6.38 27.82
CA CYS A 137 -0.84 -7.47 28.68
C CYS A 137 -0.36 -6.96 30.05
N ASN A 138 -0.70 -7.70 31.09
CA ASN A 138 -0.32 -7.40 32.48
C ASN A 138 0.95 -8.16 32.93
N ARG A 139 1.52 -9.02 32.07
CA ARG A 139 2.69 -9.89 32.33
C ARG A 139 2.57 -10.82 33.55
N THR A 140 1.35 -11.11 33.99
CA THR A 140 1.09 -12.09 35.06
C THR A 140 1.24 -13.53 34.56
N THR A 141 1.40 -14.50 35.47
CA THR A 141 1.46 -15.93 35.13
C THR A 141 0.25 -16.39 34.33
N SER A 142 -0.95 -15.94 34.69
CA SER A 142 -2.20 -16.26 33.97
C SER A 142 -2.20 -15.74 32.52
N PHE A 143 -1.62 -14.56 32.25
CA PHE A 143 -1.43 -14.08 30.89
C PHE A 143 -0.39 -14.93 30.11
N LEU A 144 0.66 -15.42 30.79
CA LEU A 144 1.64 -16.29 30.16
C LEU A 144 1.05 -17.69 29.85
N GLU A 145 0.14 -18.18 30.68
CA GLU A 145 -0.66 -19.40 30.43
C GLU A 145 -1.64 -19.22 29.26
N GLU A 146 -2.28 -18.05 29.12
CA GLU A 146 -3.05 -17.68 27.92
C GLU A 146 -2.16 -17.68 26.67
N LEU A 147 -0.99 -17.02 26.72
CA LEU A 147 -0.04 -16.95 25.60
C LEU A 147 0.47 -18.34 25.18
N VAL A 148 0.78 -19.23 26.14
CA VAL A 148 1.15 -20.62 25.87
C VAL A 148 -0.01 -21.37 25.19
N THR A 149 -1.26 -21.11 25.61
CA THR A 149 -2.46 -21.71 25.01
C THR A 149 -2.70 -21.19 23.59
N GLU A 150 -2.56 -19.89 23.33
CA GLU A 150 -2.68 -19.32 21.98
C GLU A 150 -1.58 -19.84 21.04
N VAL A 151 -0.32 -19.90 21.49
CA VAL A 151 0.79 -20.47 20.71
C VAL A 151 0.59 -21.97 20.45
N SER A 152 0.04 -22.71 21.41
CA SER A 152 -0.33 -24.12 21.22
C SER A 152 -1.38 -24.28 20.11
N ASN A 153 -2.41 -23.42 20.10
CA ASN A 153 -3.46 -23.44 19.10
C ASN A 153 -2.94 -23.10 17.69
N TYR A 154 -2.09 -22.07 17.55
CA TYR A 154 -1.45 -21.76 16.26
C TYR A 154 -0.55 -22.91 15.77
N ASN A 155 0.14 -23.61 16.68
CA ASN A 155 1.05 -24.70 16.35
C ASN A 155 0.37 -26.09 16.24
N ALA A 156 -0.94 -26.20 16.46
CA ALA A 156 -1.68 -27.46 16.32
C ALA A 156 -1.52 -28.08 14.90
N ASN A 157 -1.40 -27.22 13.89
CA ASN A 157 -1.11 -27.57 12.49
C ASN A 157 0.41 -27.49 12.15
N LYS A 158 1.31 -27.76 13.11
CA LYS A 158 2.78 -27.79 12.91
C LYS A 158 3.36 -26.48 12.32
N SER A 159 2.68 -25.38 12.57
CA SER A 159 2.85 -24.11 11.83
C SER A 159 3.90 -23.21 12.47
N SER A 160 4.86 -22.74 11.66
CA SER A 160 6.03 -22.04 12.17
C SER A 160 5.67 -20.65 12.71
N THR A 161 6.15 -20.34 13.93
CA THR A 161 5.85 -19.13 14.69
C THR A 161 7.14 -18.44 15.15
N ILE A 162 7.20 -17.11 15.10
CA ILE A 162 8.30 -16.31 15.67
C ILE A 162 7.75 -15.42 16.78
N ILE A 163 8.40 -15.41 17.94
CA ILE A 163 8.06 -14.57 19.09
C ILE A 163 9.23 -13.60 19.34
N TYR A 164 9.05 -12.32 18.99
CA TYR A 164 10.02 -11.25 19.21
C TYR A 164 9.85 -10.63 20.60
N CYS A 165 10.80 -10.91 21.49
CA CYS A 165 10.88 -10.39 22.85
C CYS A 165 11.80 -9.16 22.92
N THR A 166 11.39 -8.15 23.68
CA THR A 166 12.20 -6.91 23.86
C THR A 166 13.46 -7.09 24.70
N THR A 167 13.56 -8.13 25.53
CA THR A 167 14.76 -8.43 26.34
C THR A 167 15.17 -9.89 26.25
N VAL A 168 16.45 -10.18 26.55
CA VAL A 168 16.98 -11.55 26.65
C VAL A 168 16.23 -12.36 27.71
N LYS A 169 15.97 -11.77 28.88
CA LYS A 169 15.24 -12.44 29.98
C LYS A 169 13.83 -12.85 29.56
N ASP A 170 13.10 -11.97 28.85
CA ASP A 170 11.78 -12.30 28.30
C ASP A 170 11.87 -13.43 27.25
N THR A 171 12.99 -13.51 26.52
CA THR A 171 13.26 -14.55 25.51
C THR A 171 13.46 -15.91 26.17
N GLU A 172 14.30 -15.97 27.20
CA GLU A 172 14.59 -17.17 27.98
C GLU A 172 13.31 -17.66 28.71
N GLN A 173 12.63 -16.76 29.44
CA GLN A 173 11.42 -17.10 30.18
C GLN A 173 10.29 -17.67 29.29
N ILE A 174 10.04 -17.08 28.12
CA ILE A 174 9.00 -17.58 27.21
C ILE A 174 9.44 -18.88 26.52
N CYS A 175 10.73 -19.04 26.21
CA CYS A 175 11.25 -20.31 25.67
C CYS A 175 11.06 -21.47 26.67
N ASP A 176 11.38 -21.25 27.94
CA ASP A 176 11.21 -22.26 29.00
C ASP A 176 9.75 -22.64 29.19
N LEU A 177 8.83 -21.67 29.26
CA LEU A 177 7.39 -21.90 29.43
C LEU A 177 6.80 -22.72 28.27
N LEU A 178 7.12 -22.38 27.02
CA LEU A 178 6.64 -23.11 25.84
C LEU A 178 7.25 -24.52 25.75
N THR A 179 8.52 -24.68 26.13
CA THR A 179 9.20 -25.98 26.16
C THR A 179 8.61 -26.89 27.23
N ASN A 180 8.31 -26.36 28.43
CA ASN A 180 7.63 -27.07 29.51
C ASN A 180 6.19 -27.47 29.14
N ALA A 181 5.52 -26.72 28.27
CA ALA A 181 4.23 -27.09 27.66
C ALA A 181 4.36 -28.14 26.54
N GLY A 182 5.56 -28.68 26.27
CA GLY A 182 5.81 -29.69 25.24
C GLY A 182 5.93 -29.14 23.81
N ILE A 183 5.96 -27.83 23.63
CA ILE A 183 6.02 -27.19 22.31
C ILE A 183 7.46 -27.21 21.80
N ARG A 184 7.67 -27.70 20.57
CA ARG A 184 8.98 -27.71 19.89
C ARG A 184 9.46 -26.28 19.64
N THR A 185 10.23 -25.75 20.60
CA THR A 185 10.64 -24.36 20.70
C THR A 185 12.16 -24.25 20.66
N GLY A 186 12.68 -23.15 20.11
CA GLY A 186 14.08 -22.76 20.25
C GLY A 186 14.22 -21.28 20.57
N ILE A 187 15.46 -20.88 20.85
CA ILE A 187 15.82 -19.56 21.33
C ILE A 187 16.88 -18.88 20.44
N TYR A 188 16.81 -17.55 20.25
CA TYR A 188 17.84 -16.79 19.52
C TYR A 188 18.03 -15.36 20.07
N HIS A 189 19.19 -15.07 20.68
CA HIS A 189 19.58 -13.73 21.13
C HIS A 189 21.09 -13.50 21.01
N GLY A 190 21.51 -12.23 20.94
CA GLY A 190 22.90 -11.84 20.68
C GLY A 190 23.95 -12.33 21.68
N GLN A 191 23.54 -12.73 22.90
CA GLN A 191 24.43 -13.28 23.92
C GLN A 191 24.77 -14.77 23.70
N MET A 192 24.03 -15.47 22.82
CA MET A 192 24.30 -16.86 22.49
C MET A 192 25.57 -17.02 21.63
N GLY A 193 26.39 -18.02 21.96
CA GLY A 193 27.56 -18.40 21.18
C GLY A 193 27.20 -18.78 19.73
N SER A 194 28.10 -18.48 18.78
CA SER A 194 27.80 -18.55 17.35
C SER A 194 27.27 -19.92 16.88
N LYS A 195 27.83 -21.03 17.40
CA LYS A 195 27.37 -22.39 17.08
C LYS A 195 25.94 -22.66 17.52
N ALA A 196 25.54 -22.16 18.70
CA ALA A 196 24.18 -22.32 19.21
C ALA A 196 23.19 -21.50 18.36
N ARG A 197 23.55 -20.27 17.98
CA ARG A 197 22.75 -19.44 17.07
C ARG A 197 22.58 -20.08 15.69
N GLU A 198 23.66 -20.62 15.14
CA GLU A 198 23.64 -21.34 13.86
C GLU A 198 22.73 -22.58 13.94
N GLU A 199 22.85 -23.38 15.00
CA GLU A 199 22.04 -24.58 15.22
C GLU A 199 20.54 -24.26 15.41
N SER A 200 20.20 -23.32 16.30
CA SER A 200 18.79 -22.91 16.51
C SER A 200 18.16 -22.35 15.23
N HIS A 201 18.89 -21.53 14.47
CA HIS A 201 18.44 -21.07 13.15
C HIS A 201 18.27 -22.22 12.17
N ARG A 202 19.25 -23.13 12.06
CA ARG A 202 19.22 -24.32 11.19
C ARG A 202 18.02 -25.22 11.50
N SER A 203 17.69 -25.41 12.76
CA SER A 203 16.56 -26.23 13.22
C SER A 203 15.20 -25.58 12.90
N PHE A 204 15.07 -24.26 13.02
CA PHE A 204 13.85 -23.54 12.63
C PHE A 204 13.63 -23.54 11.11
N ILE A 205 14.69 -23.32 10.33
CA ILE A 205 14.65 -23.39 8.86
C ILE A 205 14.27 -24.79 8.35
N ARG A 206 14.54 -25.86 9.12
CA ARG A 206 14.20 -27.26 8.78
C ARG A 206 12.91 -27.79 9.44
N ASP A 207 12.18 -26.96 10.19
CA ASP A 207 10.99 -27.36 10.98
C ASP A 207 11.28 -28.47 12.03
N GLU A 208 12.54 -28.59 12.46
CA GLU A 208 12.97 -29.38 13.62
C GLU A 208 12.47 -28.73 14.94
N ILE A 209 12.29 -27.41 14.93
CA ILE A 209 11.48 -26.64 15.88
C ILE A 209 10.44 -25.82 15.11
N HIS A 210 9.29 -25.56 15.73
CA HIS A 210 8.20 -24.78 15.12
C HIS A 210 8.12 -23.36 15.67
N VAL A 211 8.45 -23.15 16.94
CA VAL A 211 8.48 -21.81 17.56
C VAL A 211 9.92 -21.36 17.73
N MET A 212 10.23 -20.13 17.32
CA MET A 212 11.45 -19.44 17.74
C MET A 212 11.09 -18.28 18.66
N VAL A 213 11.63 -18.26 19.88
CA VAL A 213 11.60 -17.09 20.76
C VAL A 213 12.91 -16.34 20.59
N ALA A 214 12.86 -15.05 20.26
CA ALA A 214 14.06 -14.31 19.90
C ALA A 214 14.02 -12.83 20.25
N THR A 215 15.20 -12.20 20.32
CA THR A 215 15.29 -10.74 20.19
C THR A 215 15.44 -10.31 18.73
N ILE A 216 15.46 -9.01 18.46
CA ILE A 216 15.66 -8.38 17.13
C ILE A 216 16.92 -8.94 16.40
N ALA A 217 17.87 -9.53 17.12
CA ALA A 217 19.00 -10.27 16.56
C ALA A 217 18.60 -11.38 15.56
N PHE A 218 17.42 -11.99 15.72
CA PHE A 218 16.84 -12.96 14.78
C PHE A 218 16.09 -12.26 13.64
N GLY A 219 16.72 -11.27 13.02
CA GLY A 219 16.14 -10.44 11.96
C GLY A 219 16.81 -10.65 10.61
N MET A 220 18.01 -10.10 10.44
CA MET A 220 18.70 -10.09 9.14
C MET A 220 18.98 -11.52 8.63
N GLY A 221 18.57 -11.82 7.39
CA GLY A 221 18.89 -13.07 6.69
C GLY A 221 17.88 -14.22 6.77
N ILE A 222 16.80 -14.11 7.56
CA ILE A 222 15.75 -15.15 7.57
C ILE A 222 14.90 -15.06 6.30
N ASP A 223 14.85 -16.18 5.57
CA ASP A 223 13.96 -16.38 4.43
C ASP A 223 13.33 -17.78 4.48
N LYS A 224 12.41 -17.94 5.44
CA LYS A 224 11.47 -19.07 5.53
C LYS A 224 10.09 -18.53 5.15
N PRO A 225 9.48 -19.00 4.04
CA PRO A 225 8.31 -18.34 3.46
C PRO A 225 6.99 -18.65 4.18
N ASP A 226 6.97 -19.76 4.91
CA ASP A 226 5.82 -20.44 5.52
C ASP A 226 5.64 -20.12 7.02
N VAL A 227 6.16 -18.98 7.50
CA VAL A 227 5.88 -18.48 8.86
C VAL A 227 4.42 -18.03 8.94
N ARG A 228 3.61 -18.70 9.76
CA ARG A 228 2.16 -18.49 9.91
C ARG A 228 1.79 -17.50 11.02
N CYS A 229 2.63 -17.34 12.03
CA CYS A 229 2.39 -16.41 13.13
C CYS A 229 3.67 -15.64 13.51
N VAL A 230 3.55 -14.33 13.71
CA VAL A 230 4.56 -13.49 14.35
C VAL A 230 3.94 -12.80 15.57
N ILE A 231 4.60 -12.92 16.71
CA ILE A 231 4.17 -12.33 17.98
C ILE A 231 5.26 -11.36 18.44
N HIS A 232 4.89 -10.13 18.75
CA HIS A 232 5.74 -9.18 19.45
C HIS A 232 5.36 -9.14 20.93
N TYR A 233 6.30 -9.47 21.82
CA TYR A 233 6.12 -9.42 23.27
C TYR A 233 6.86 -8.21 23.86
N GLY A 234 6.08 -7.14 24.08
CA GLY A 234 6.52 -5.78 24.40
C GLY A 234 6.44 -4.84 23.20
N CYS A 235 6.37 -3.54 23.46
CA CYS A 235 6.41 -2.51 22.42
C CYS A 235 7.72 -2.59 21.62
N PRO A 236 7.67 -2.64 20.27
CA PRO A 236 8.87 -2.63 19.43
C PRO A 236 9.59 -1.28 19.50
N LYS A 237 10.91 -1.27 19.22
CA LYS A 237 11.74 -0.04 19.29
C LYS A 237 11.37 1.04 18.27
N SER A 238 10.68 0.66 17.19
CA SER A 238 10.28 1.51 16.06
C SER A 238 9.18 0.82 15.26
N LEU A 239 8.36 1.60 14.55
CA LEU A 239 7.33 1.03 13.68
C LEU A 239 7.95 0.36 12.44
N GLU A 240 9.10 0.85 11.98
CA GLU A 240 9.89 0.25 10.90
C GLU A 240 10.40 -1.15 11.28
N SER A 241 10.90 -1.34 12.52
CA SER A 241 11.28 -2.68 13.00
C SER A 241 10.06 -3.59 13.05
N TYR A 242 8.93 -3.12 13.62
CA TYR A 242 7.69 -3.89 13.67
C TYR A 242 7.22 -4.34 12.29
N TYR A 243 7.25 -3.46 11.28
CA TYR A 243 6.87 -3.80 9.92
C TYR A 243 7.86 -4.79 9.26
N GLN A 244 9.18 -4.59 9.43
CA GLN A 244 10.19 -5.50 8.90
C GLN A 244 10.17 -6.89 9.59
N GLU A 245 9.75 -6.95 10.85
CA GLU A 245 9.65 -8.16 11.68
C GLU A 245 8.34 -8.92 11.43
N SER A 246 7.20 -8.23 11.45
CA SER A 246 5.89 -8.82 11.09
C SER A 246 5.83 -9.21 9.61
N GLY A 247 6.49 -8.46 8.71
CA GLY A 247 6.61 -8.77 7.29
C GLY A 247 7.36 -10.08 6.95
N ARG A 248 7.94 -10.76 7.95
CA ARG A 248 8.49 -12.13 7.82
C ARG A 248 7.39 -13.19 7.77
N CYS A 249 6.24 -12.88 8.36
CA CYS A 249 5.05 -13.70 8.27
C CYS A 249 4.57 -13.77 6.81
N GLY A 250 4.04 -14.91 6.38
CA GLY A 250 3.32 -15.10 5.11
C GLY A 250 4.00 -14.57 3.84
N ARG A 251 5.29 -14.85 3.61
CA ARG A 251 5.98 -14.47 2.36
C ARG A 251 5.55 -15.33 1.16
N ASP A 252 5.00 -16.51 1.41
CA ASP A 252 4.27 -17.32 0.42
C ASP A 252 2.89 -16.75 0.01
N GLY A 253 2.48 -15.61 0.58
CA GLY A 253 1.19 -14.97 0.33
C GLY A 253 -0.01 -15.62 1.04
N LEU A 254 0.19 -16.68 1.83
CA LEU A 254 -0.91 -17.34 2.54
C LEU A 254 -1.37 -16.54 3.77
N PRO A 255 -2.66 -16.66 4.17
CA PRO A 255 -3.18 -16.04 5.39
C PRO A 255 -2.29 -16.34 6.60
N SER A 256 -1.80 -15.29 7.25
CA SER A 256 -0.86 -15.38 8.37
C SER A 256 -1.13 -14.25 9.38
N ILE A 257 -0.70 -14.43 10.63
CA ILE A 257 -1.19 -13.64 11.78
C ILE A 257 -0.03 -12.87 12.43
N CYS A 258 -0.25 -11.60 12.77
CA CYS A 258 0.72 -10.73 13.42
C CYS A 258 0.10 -10.08 14.68
N TRP A 259 0.51 -10.54 15.86
CA TRP A 259 0.05 -10.01 17.15
C TRP A 259 1.13 -9.16 17.83
N LEU A 260 0.72 -8.07 18.49
CA LEU A 260 1.58 -7.26 19.35
C LEU A 260 0.96 -7.21 20.75
N TYR A 261 1.65 -7.76 21.75
CA TYR A 261 1.25 -7.69 23.16
C TYR A 261 2.09 -6.61 23.83
N TYR A 262 1.46 -5.59 24.40
CA TYR A 262 2.17 -4.48 25.04
C TYR A 262 1.71 -4.24 26.47
N SER A 263 2.61 -3.70 27.29
CA SER A 263 2.29 -3.14 28.60
C SER A 263 2.75 -1.69 28.66
N ARG A 264 2.11 -0.84 29.48
CA ARG A 264 2.60 0.54 29.66
C ARG A 264 4.03 0.61 30.23
N SER A 265 4.55 -0.44 30.86
CA SER A 265 5.95 -0.48 31.32
C SER A 265 6.96 -0.57 30.18
N ASP A 266 6.55 -0.99 28.97
CA ASP A 266 7.42 -0.97 27.80
C ASP A 266 7.68 0.45 27.28
N PHE A 267 6.75 1.39 27.50
CA PHE A 267 6.91 2.77 27.04
C PHE A 267 8.00 3.54 27.82
N ALA A 268 8.39 3.07 29.01
CA ALA A 268 9.54 3.56 29.76
C ALA A 268 10.89 3.19 29.12
N LYS A 269 10.93 2.29 28.13
CA LYS A 269 12.16 1.92 27.39
C LYS A 269 12.59 3.00 26.38
N ALA A 270 11.77 4.02 26.13
CA ALA A 270 12.07 5.12 25.21
C ALA A 270 13.42 5.79 25.48
N ASP A 271 13.71 6.07 26.75
CA ASP A 271 14.93 6.79 27.15
C ASP A 271 16.17 5.90 27.06
N PHE A 272 16.01 4.58 27.25
CA PHE A 272 17.05 3.60 26.98
C PHE A 272 17.43 3.59 25.49
N TYR A 273 16.46 3.51 24.58
CA TYR A 273 16.72 3.58 23.13
C TYR A 273 17.31 4.94 22.70
N CYS A 274 16.94 6.02 23.38
CA CYS A 274 17.53 7.34 23.14
C CYS A 274 18.98 7.47 23.64
N SER A 275 19.46 6.59 24.52
CA SER A 275 20.85 6.62 25.01
C SER A 275 21.85 6.05 23.99
N GLU A 276 21.38 5.32 22.97
CA GLU A 276 22.18 4.86 21.83
C GLU A 276 22.45 5.97 20.78
N ALA A 277 21.84 7.16 20.93
CA ALA A 277 21.97 8.26 19.98
C ALA A 277 23.29 9.03 20.13
N GLN A 278 24.04 9.18 19.04
CA GLN A 278 25.27 9.99 19.00
C GLN A 278 24.98 11.48 18.89
N ASN A 279 23.89 11.84 18.20
CA ASN A 279 23.51 13.23 17.87
C ASN A 279 22.08 13.54 18.33
N GLU A 280 21.82 14.79 18.71
CA GLU A 280 20.47 15.27 19.08
C GLU A 280 19.43 15.09 17.96
N THR A 281 19.84 15.14 16.68
CA THR A 281 18.98 14.84 15.52
C THR A 281 18.57 13.37 15.50
N GLN A 282 19.53 12.46 15.69
CA GLN A 282 19.29 11.02 15.76
C GLN A 282 18.41 10.67 16.97
N ARG A 283 18.64 11.32 18.12
CA ARG A 283 17.81 11.16 19.33
C ARG A 283 16.35 11.55 19.09
N LYS A 284 16.12 12.63 18.33
CA LYS A 284 14.77 13.04 17.87
C LYS A 284 14.16 12.04 16.90
N ALA A 285 14.93 11.48 15.96
CA ALA A 285 14.46 10.48 15.02
C ALA A 285 14.01 9.19 15.74
N ILE A 286 14.85 8.66 16.63
CA ILE A 286 14.56 7.48 17.46
C ILE A 286 13.30 7.72 18.30
N MET A 287 13.20 8.87 18.99
CA MET A 287 12.02 9.19 19.81
C MET A 287 10.74 9.33 18.96
N GLN A 288 10.79 9.93 17.77
CA GLN A 288 9.63 10.05 16.87
C GLN A 288 9.15 8.68 16.36
N SER A 289 10.07 7.81 15.95
CA SER A 289 9.76 6.46 15.48
C SER A 289 9.25 5.56 16.62
N PHE A 290 9.80 5.70 17.84
CA PHE A 290 9.26 5.04 19.03
C PHE A 290 7.86 5.54 19.39
N MET A 291 7.60 6.85 19.32
CA MET A 291 6.26 7.42 19.51
C MET A 291 5.25 6.92 18.46
N ALA A 292 5.68 6.62 17.23
CA ALA A 292 4.83 5.99 16.23
C ALA A 292 4.48 4.53 16.59
N ALA A 293 5.43 3.74 17.09
CA ALA A 293 5.18 2.41 17.64
C ALA A 293 4.25 2.45 18.88
N GLN A 294 4.44 3.43 19.76
CA GLN A 294 3.57 3.67 20.91
C GLN A 294 2.13 3.98 20.46
N LYS A 295 1.93 4.93 19.53
CA LYS A 295 0.62 5.27 18.94
C LYS A 295 -0.04 4.07 18.26
N TYR A 296 0.72 3.26 17.51
CA TYR A 296 0.22 2.04 16.85
C TYR A 296 -0.39 1.04 17.84
N CYS A 297 0.11 0.97 19.08
CA CYS A 297 -0.41 0.04 20.08
C CYS A 297 -1.84 0.39 20.55
N PHE A 298 -2.07 1.64 20.96
CA PHE A 298 -3.31 2.03 21.65
C PHE A 298 -4.40 2.65 20.73
N LEU A 299 -4.06 3.12 19.54
CA LEU A 299 -5.04 3.77 18.65
C LEU A 299 -6.14 2.80 18.17
N PRO A 300 -7.42 3.20 18.15
CA PRO A 300 -8.54 2.40 17.65
C PRO A 300 -8.75 2.49 16.13
N THR A 301 -7.90 3.22 15.40
CA THR A 301 -7.91 3.32 13.93
C THR A 301 -7.46 2.02 13.26
N CYS A 302 -7.82 1.78 12.00
CA CYS A 302 -7.34 0.62 11.25
C CYS A 302 -5.79 0.49 11.28
N ARG A 303 -5.28 -0.63 11.82
CA ARG A 303 -3.84 -0.89 11.99
C ARG A 303 -3.07 -0.81 10.67
N ARG A 304 -3.61 -1.41 9.61
CA ARG A 304 -3.03 -1.36 8.25
C ARG A 304 -2.95 0.07 7.74
N LYS A 305 -4.04 0.84 7.82
CA LYS A 305 -4.10 2.23 7.38
C LYS A 305 -3.09 3.12 8.11
N PHE A 306 -2.86 2.87 9.40
CA PHE A 306 -1.81 3.54 10.19
C PHE A 306 -0.39 3.20 9.69
N ILE A 307 -0.10 1.93 9.42
CA ILE A 307 1.18 1.48 8.85
C ILE A 307 1.43 2.11 7.47
N LEU A 308 0.46 2.02 6.56
CA LEU A 308 0.57 2.59 5.21
C LEU A 308 0.80 4.10 5.26
N GLY A 309 -0.01 4.82 6.04
CA GLY A 309 0.12 6.27 6.20
C GLY A 309 1.45 6.71 6.83
N TYR A 310 2.08 5.88 7.66
CA TYR A 310 3.42 6.16 8.21
C TYR A 310 4.53 6.09 7.15
N PHE A 311 4.40 5.18 6.17
CA PHE A 311 5.34 5.09 5.04
C PHE A 311 5.01 6.05 3.88
N GLY A 312 3.94 6.84 3.98
CA GLY A 312 3.48 7.81 2.97
C GLY A 312 2.37 7.30 2.05
N GLU A 313 1.97 6.02 2.18
CA GLU A 313 0.96 5.40 1.32
C GLU A 313 -0.47 5.76 1.80
N LYS A 314 -1.17 6.57 1.00
CA LYS A 314 -2.50 7.10 1.30
C LYS A 314 -3.59 6.07 1.02
N SER A 315 -3.91 5.22 2.00
CA SER A 315 -5.09 4.36 1.92
C SER A 315 -6.38 5.13 2.28
N ILE A 316 -7.39 5.01 1.41
CA ILE A 316 -8.70 5.67 1.56
C ILE A 316 -9.58 4.91 2.57
N SER A 317 -9.70 3.59 2.43
CA SER A 317 -10.60 2.74 3.22
C SER A 317 -9.91 2.04 4.38
N ASP A 318 -10.71 1.49 5.30
CA ASP A 318 -10.23 0.61 6.37
C ASP A 318 -10.21 -0.85 5.88
N CYS A 319 -9.27 -1.65 6.37
CA CYS A 319 -8.85 -2.88 5.66
C CYS A 319 -9.70 -4.15 5.89
N GLY A 320 -10.69 -4.13 6.79
CA GLY A 320 -11.48 -5.31 7.18
C GLY A 320 -10.71 -6.42 7.94
N ASN A 321 -9.39 -6.55 7.75
CA ASN A 321 -8.57 -7.65 8.24
C ASN A 321 -7.54 -7.25 9.32
N CYS A 322 -7.95 -6.42 10.29
CA CYS A 322 -7.21 -6.18 11.53
C CYS A 322 -8.18 -6.16 12.73
N ASP A 323 -7.65 -6.27 13.94
CA ASP A 323 -8.41 -6.18 15.21
C ASP A 323 -9.41 -5.01 15.23
N ASN A 324 -8.94 -3.78 14.96
CA ASN A 324 -9.73 -2.54 14.91
C ASN A 324 -10.69 -2.44 13.72
N CYS A 325 -10.79 -3.47 12.87
CA CYS A 325 -11.78 -3.58 11.79
C CYS A 325 -12.72 -4.78 11.95
N LYS A 326 -12.32 -5.83 12.68
CA LYS A 326 -13.17 -6.97 13.03
C LYS A 326 -13.90 -6.78 14.36
N GLY A 327 -13.30 -6.05 15.30
CA GLY A 327 -13.92 -5.66 16.56
C GLY A 327 -14.93 -4.53 16.37
N THR A 328 -15.97 -4.52 17.20
CA THR A 328 -16.98 -3.46 17.23
C THR A 328 -16.36 -2.17 17.78
N ARG A 329 -16.25 -1.14 16.94
CA ARG A 329 -15.85 0.21 17.38
C ARG A 329 -16.97 0.79 18.24
N LYS A 330 -16.80 0.71 19.56
CA LYS A 330 -17.61 1.45 20.52
C LYS A 330 -17.20 2.93 20.44
N GLU A 331 -17.90 3.71 19.62
CA GLU A 331 -17.79 5.17 19.66
C GLU A 331 -18.60 5.70 20.86
N LYS A 332 -18.00 6.65 21.58
CA LYS A 332 -18.55 7.23 22.81
C LYS A 332 -18.28 8.73 22.77
N ASP A 333 -19.25 9.52 23.22
CA ASP A 333 -18.98 10.93 23.51
C ASP A 333 -18.08 11.00 24.76
N LEU A 334 -16.92 11.64 24.63
CA LEU A 334 -15.93 11.83 25.69
C LEU A 334 -15.75 13.32 26.01
N SER A 335 -16.72 14.19 25.66
CA SER A 335 -16.62 15.64 25.82
C SER A 335 -16.32 16.07 27.25
N ARG A 336 -17.12 15.61 28.22
CA ARG A 336 -16.99 15.96 29.64
C ARG A 336 -15.60 15.60 30.18
N GLU A 337 -15.17 14.37 29.96
CA GLU A 337 -13.91 13.85 30.47
C GLU A 337 -12.71 14.49 29.75
N SER A 338 -12.85 14.77 28.44
CA SER A 338 -11.84 15.52 27.69
C SER A 338 -11.71 16.96 28.18
N VAL A 339 -12.81 17.67 28.40
CA VAL A 339 -12.81 19.04 28.95
C VAL A 339 -12.15 19.04 30.34
N LEU A 340 -12.46 18.08 31.22
CA LEU A 340 -11.82 17.93 32.53
C LEU A 340 -10.30 17.72 32.40
N LEU A 341 -9.85 16.79 31.55
CA LEU A 341 -8.42 16.46 31.39
C LEU A 341 -7.62 17.60 30.73
N LEU A 342 -8.14 18.18 29.64
CA LEU A 342 -7.52 19.33 28.97
C LEU A 342 -7.45 20.55 29.90
N SER A 343 -8.51 20.83 30.67
CA SER A 343 -8.53 21.92 31.64
C SER A 343 -7.55 21.68 32.79
N CYS A 344 -7.44 20.45 33.31
CA CYS A 344 -6.50 20.14 34.38
C CYS A 344 -5.04 20.26 33.89
N ILE A 345 -4.73 19.79 32.68
CA ILE A 345 -3.41 19.95 32.06
C ILE A 345 -3.05 21.44 31.88
N LYS A 346 -4.04 22.26 31.48
CA LYS A 346 -3.89 23.72 31.36
C LYS A 346 -3.64 24.39 32.72
N SER A 347 -4.40 24.03 33.77
CA SER A 347 -4.25 24.56 35.13
C SER A 347 -2.93 24.17 35.80
N CYS A 348 -2.42 22.95 35.56
CA CYS A 348 -1.07 22.54 35.96
C CYS A 348 0.05 23.21 35.11
N GLY A 349 -0.31 24.10 34.17
CA GLY A 349 0.61 24.88 33.35
C GLY A 349 1.38 24.08 32.29
N GLY A 350 0.90 22.88 31.91
CA GLY A 350 1.53 22.04 30.89
C GLY A 350 2.95 21.55 31.20
N ARG A 351 3.40 21.63 32.47
CA ARG A 351 4.78 21.32 32.90
C ARG A 351 5.01 19.85 33.25
N TRP A 352 3.96 19.03 33.28
CA TRP A 352 3.99 17.65 33.80
C TRP A 352 3.55 16.63 32.75
N GLY A 353 3.99 15.38 32.89
CA GLY A 353 3.37 14.25 32.18
C GLY A 353 2.00 13.88 32.76
N LEU A 354 1.22 13.06 32.02
CA LEU A 354 -0.19 12.74 32.33
C LEU A 354 -0.48 12.33 33.78
N ASN A 355 0.46 11.67 34.47
CA ASN A 355 0.27 11.23 35.86
C ASN A 355 -0.17 12.37 36.80
N MET A 356 0.41 13.58 36.71
CA MET A 356 0.13 14.62 37.71
C MET A 356 -1.27 15.25 37.56
N PRO A 357 -1.72 15.66 36.36
CA PRO A 357 -3.12 16.08 36.16
C PRO A 357 -4.14 14.98 36.47
N ILE A 358 -3.82 13.71 36.21
CA ILE A 358 -4.71 12.58 36.52
C ILE A 358 -4.80 12.34 38.04
N ASP A 359 -3.70 12.43 38.77
CA ASP A 359 -3.71 12.34 40.24
C ASP A 359 -4.53 13.48 40.86
N VAL A 360 -4.45 14.71 40.31
CA VAL A 360 -5.28 15.85 40.71
C VAL A 360 -6.76 15.58 40.43
N LEU A 361 -7.13 15.20 39.20
CA LEU A 361 -8.52 14.86 38.84
C LEU A 361 -9.09 13.75 39.72
N ARG A 362 -8.31 12.73 40.06
CA ARG A 362 -8.76 11.62 40.93
C ARG A 362 -8.77 11.98 42.42
N GLY A 363 -8.34 13.19 42.79
CA GLY A 363 -8.42 13.73 44.14
C GLY A 363 -7.30 13.24 45.07
N SER A 364 -6.14 12.88 44.50
CA SER A 364 -4.97 12.42 45.24
C SER A 364 -4.42 13.52 46.15
N ARG A 365 -3.84 13.13 47.29
CA ARG A 365 -3.12 13.99 48.24
C ARG A 365 -1.66 13.57 48.37
N SER A 366 -1.05 13.18 47.25
CA SER A 366 0.38 12.90 47.20
C SER A 366 1.18 14.17 47.51
N ARG A 367 2.36 14.04 48.13
CA ARG A 367 3.14 15.20 48.58
C ARG A 367 3.39 16.24 47.48
N LYS A 368 3.63 15.80 46.24
CA LYS A 368 3.84 16.66 45.07
C LYS A 368 2.62 17.54 44.71
N ILE A 369 1.40 17.13 45.04
CA ILE A 369 0.18 17.94 44.84
C ILE A 369 0.17 19.10 45.84
N LEU A 370 0.38 18.76 47.12
CA LEU A 370 0.42 19.72 48.23
C LEU A 370 1.59 20.71 48.09
N ASP A 371 2.77 20.23 47.69
CA ASP A 371 3.95 21.06 47.39
C ASP A 371 3.72 22.03 46.19
N ASN A 372 2.61 21.93 45.46
CA ASN A 372 2.20 22.79 44.34
C ASN A 372 0.81 23.43 44.51
N ASN A 373 0.17 23.29 45.68
CA ASN A 373 -1.21 23.72 45.99
C ASN A 373 -2.29 23.21 44.99
N TYR A 374 -2.07 22.06 44.33
CA TYR A 374 -3.00 21.56 43.31
C TYR A 374 -4.30 20.95 43.89
N GLU A 375 -4.42 20.84 45.21
CA GLU A 375 -5.65 20.53 45.94
C GLU A 375 -6.65 21.70 46.02
N GLU A 376 -6.19 22.94 45.81
CA GLU A 376 -7.07 24.13 45.78
C GLU A 376 -7.76 24.31 44.41
N LEU A 377 -7.35 23.54 43.39
CA LEU A 377 -7.93 23.61 42.06
C LEU A 377 -9.39 23.09 42.07
N PRO A 378 -10.36 23.81 41.48
CA PRO A 378 -11.76 23.35 41.37
C PRO A 378 -11.96 22.01 40.65
N LEU A 379 -10.92 21.51 39.96
CA LEU A 379 -10.90 20.23 39.27
C LEU A 379 -10.47 19.05 40.16
N HIS A 380 -10.01 19.31 41.40
CA HIS A 380 -9.49 18.28 42.30
C HIS A 380 -10.60 17.29 42.69
N GLY A 381 -10.39 16.01 42.37
CA GLY A 381 -11.34 14.96 42.72
C GLY A 381 -12.61 14.89 41.85
N LEU A 382 -12.74 15.67 40.77
CA LEU A 382 -13.89 15.58 39.83
C LEU A 382 -13.84 14.34 38.90
N GLY A 383 -12.67 13.70 38.77
CA GLY A 383 -12.44 12.53 37.92
C GLY A 383 -12.38 11.20 38.67
N LYS A 384 -12.98 11.10 39.87
CA LYS A 384 -13.02 9.86 40.66
C LYS A 384 -13.76 8.71 39.98
N ASP A 385 -14.69 9.05 39.08
CA ASP A 385 -15.55 8.13 38.33
C ASP A 385 -14.76 7.07 37.52
N HIS A 386 -13.49 7.35 37.17
CA HIS A 386 -12.65 6.46 36.36
C HIS A 386 -11.28 6.13 37.01
N PRO A 387 -10.73 4.92 36.75
CA PRO A 387 -9.41 4.52 37.21
C PRO A 387 -8.28 5.27 36.48
N ALA A 388 -7.07 5.24 37.07
CA ALA A 388 -5.94 6.01 36.53
C ALA A 388 -5.45 5.53 35.16
N ASN A 389 -5.67 4.27 34.79
CA ASN A 389 -5.32 3.74 33.47
C ASN A 389 -6.30 4.22 32.40
N TRP A 390 -7.61 4.23 32.70
CA TRP A 390 -8.64 4.80 31.82
C TRP A 390 -8.36 6.28 31.51
N TRP A 391 -8.03 7.08 32.52
CA TRP A 391 -7.65 8.49 32.32
C TRP A 391 -6.37 8.66 31.48
N LYS A 392 -5.41 7.75 31.61
CA LYS A 392 -4.20 7.74 30.76
C LYS A 392 -4.56 7.37 29.33
N ALA A 393 -5.43 6.40 29.12
CA ALA A 393 -5.89 5.98 27.79
C ALA A 393 -6.64 7.11 27.07
N LEU A 394 -7.47 7.88 27.79
CA LEU A 394 -8.05 9.12 27.26
C LEU A 394 -6.98 10.17 26.92
N GLY A 395 -5.99 10.36 27.78
CA GLY A 395 -4.86 11.26 27.51
C GLY A 395 -4.05 10.86 26.28
N ASP A 396 -3.72 9.57 26.15
CA ASP A 396 -3.03 8.96 25.01
C ASP A 396 -3.87 9.15 23.72
N LEU A 397 -5.19 8.94 23.78
CA LEU A 397 -6.14 9.15 22.68
C LEU A 397 -6.24 10.62 22.26
N LEU A 398 -6.24 11.57 23.21
CA LEU A 398 -6.22 13.01 22.94
C LEU A 398 -4.88 13.51 22.38
N ILE A 399 -3.75 12.90 22.77
CA ILE A 399 -2.43 13.13 22.15
C ILE A 399 -2.40 12.59 20.72
N ALA A 400 -3.04 11.44 20.46
CA ALA A 400 -3.04 10.84 19.14
C ALA A 400 -4.02 11.51 18.16
N ASN A 401 -5.07 12.18 18.66
CA ASN A 401 -5.98 13.04 17.89
C ASN A 401 -5.58 14.53 17.90
N ASP A 402 -4.33 14.85 18.29
CA ASP A 402 -3.74 16.19 18.32
C ASP A 402 -4.48 17.26 19.16
N PHE A 403 -5.33 16.88 20.12
CA PHE A 403 -5.89 17.81 21.13
C PHE A 403 -4.89 18.10 22.25
N LEU A 404 -4.02 17.13 22.55
CA LEU A 404 -2.86 17.27 23.41
C LEU A 404 -1.56 17.18 22.60
N LYS A 405 -0.48 17.74 23.15
CA LYS A 405 0.86 17.71 22.59
C LYS A 405 1.88 17.34 23.65
N GLU A 406 2.69 16.33 23.38
CA GLU A 406 3.90 16.06 24.16
C GLU A 406 4.99 17.08 23.83
N ASN A 407 5.66 17.59 24.86
CA ASN A 407 6.86 18.43 24.76
C ASN A 407 8.01 17.75 25.51
N LEU A 408 9.11 17.52 24.80
CA LEU A 408 10.36 16.99 25.33
C LEU A 408 11.23 18.18 25.75
N ARG A 409 11.56 18.30 27.04
CA ARG A 409 12.51 19.30 27.57
C ARG A 409 13.44 18.63 28.57
N ASN A 410 14.74 18.63 28.26
CA ASN A 410 15.83 18.17 29.13
C ASN A 410 15.46 16.86 29.86
N GLU A 411 15.33 15.77 29.09
CA GLU A 411 14.97 14.41 29.53
C GLU A 411 13.53 14.23 30.04
N TYR A 412 12.83 15.28 30.51
CA TYR A 412 11.46 15.16 30.98
C TYR A 412 10.42 15.27 29.84
N ARG A 413 9.52 14.29 29.76
CA ARG A 413 8.25 14.38 29.00
C ARG A 413 7.24 15.21 29.78
N SER A 414 6.71 16.24 29.13
CA SER A 414 5.62 17.10 29.62
C SER A 414 4.48 17.13 28.60
N VAL A 415 3.24 17.31 29.03
CA VAL A 415 2.06 17.35 28.15
C VAL A 415 1.38 18.70 28.26
N SER A 416 1.08 19.33 27.12
CA SER A 416 0.34 20.59 27.02
C SER A 416 -0.88 20.44 26.14
N VAL A 417 -1.88 21.31 26.32
CA VAL A 417 -2.98 21.46 25.37
C VAL A 417 -2.45 22.01 24.04
N SER A 418 -2.91 21.47 22.91
CA SER A 418 -2.55 21.95 21.57
C SER A 418 -3.42 23.15 21.13
N LEU A 419 -3.18 23.72 19.94
CA LEU A 419 -4.08 24.71 19.37
C LEU A 419 -5.50 24.14 19.15
N LYS A 420 -5.60 22.91 18.66
CA LYS A 420 -6.88 22.18 18.48
C LYS A 420 -7.58 21.89 19.82
N GLY A 421 -6.82 21.55 20.86
CA GLY A 421 -7.34 21.39 22.22
C GLY A 421 -7.80 22.69 22.85
N LEU A 422 -7.13 23.82 22.57
CA LEU A 422 -7.54 25.14 23.03
C LEU A 422 -8.79 25.63 22.30
N GLN A 423 -8.91 25.35 20.99
CA GLN A 423 -10.13 25.59 20.21
C GLN A 423 -11.32 24.80 20.79
N PHE A 424 -11.16 23.50 21.02
CA PHE A 424 -12.19 22.66 21.64
C PHE A 424 -12.59 23.14 23.05
N LEU A 425 -11.62 23.53 23.89
CA LEU A 425 -11.90 24.16 25.19
C LEU A 425 -12.62 25.52 25.06
N SER A 426 -12.50 26.22 23.93
CA SER A 426 -13.22 27.48 23.72
C SER A 426 -14.67 27.26 23.26
N THR A 427 -14.94 26.27 22.40
CA THR A 427 -16.31 25.92 21.99
C THR A 427 -17.09 25.24 23.10
N ALA A 428 -16.45 24.41 23.93
CA ALA A 428 -17.07 23.79 25.11
C ALA A 428 -17.53 24.78 26.20
N ASN A 429 -17.15 26.06 26.12
CA ASN A 429 -17.65 27.13 26.99
C ASN A 429 -18.81 27.93 26.34
N THR A 430 -19.36 27.46 25.23
CA THR A 430 -20.48 28.12 24.51
C THR A 430 -21.72 27.23 24.49
N VAL A 431 -22.89 27.82 24.23
CA VAL A 431 -24.22 27.17 24.32
C VAL A 431 -24.38 25.98 23.35
N HIS A 432 -23.48 25.81 22.40
CA HIS A 432 -23.41 24.65 21.52
C HIS A 432 -22.23 23.75 21.93
N GLU A 433 -22.46 22.85 22.90
CA GLU A 433 -21.52 21.78 23.23
C GLU A 433 -21.29 20.91 21.99
N THR A 434 -20.12 21.02 21.36
CA THR A 434 -19.73 20.20 20.21
C THR A 434 -19.29 18.81 20.70
N PRO A 435 -20.05 17.73 20.43
CA PRO A 435 -19.76 16.42 21.02
C PRO A 435 -18.47 15.83 20.45
N LEU A 436 -17.49 15.60 21.31
CA LEU A 436 -16.23 14.91 21.01
C LEU A 436 -16.46 13.39 21.05
N VAL A 437 -17.18 12.90 20.03
CA VAL A 437 -17.33 11.47 19.77
C VAL A 437 -15.98 10.91 19.31
N LEU A 438 -15.48 9.92 20.05
CA LEU A 438 -14.26 9.20 19.73
C LEU A 438 -14.49 7.69 19.90
N ALA A 439 -13.84 6.88 19.07
CA ALA A 439 -13.72 5.45 19.33
C ALA A 439 -12.90 5.25 20.62
N ILE A 440 -13.46 4.53 21.59
CA ILE A 440 -12.75 4.25 22.85
C ILE A 440 -11.68 3.17 22.63
N THR A 441 -10.58 3.24 23.38
CA THR A 441 -9.51 2.23 23.27
C THR A 441 -9.92 0.91 23.94
N PRO A 442 -9.34 -0.24 23.55
CA PRO A 442 -9.59 -1.52 24.22
C PRO A 442 -9.31 -1.47 25.72
N GLU A 443 -8.29 -0.73 26.15
CA GLU A 443 -7.96 -0.54 27.58
C GLU A 443 -9.09 0.19 28.34
N MET A 444 -9.75 1.19 27.73
CA MET A 444 -10.89 1.87 28.36
C MET A 444 -12.09 0.92 28.52
N ILE A 445 -12.30 0.01 27.55
CA ILE A 445 -13.32 -1.04 27.63
C ILE A 445 -12.98 -2.03 28.75
N GLU A 446 -11.74 -2.52 28.79
CA GLU A 446 -11.27 -3.48 29.77
C GLU A 446 -11.37 -2.95 31.21
N GLU A 447 -11.06 -1.68 31.44
CA GLU A 447 -11.16 -1.02 32.75
C GLU A 447 -12.62 -0.69 33.13
N GLU A 448 -13.49 -0.29 32.18
CA GLU A 448 -14.94 -0.11 32.45
C GLU A 448 -15.62 -1.45 32.79
N GLU A 449 -15.36 -2.51 32.01
CA GLU A 449 -15.97 -3.83 32.21
C GLU A 449 -15.42 -4.59 33.45
N GLN A 450 -14.27 -4.19 33.97
CA GLN A 450 -13.75 -4.68 35.27
C GLN A 450 -14.50 -4.10 36.48
N GLY A 451 -15.19 -2.96 36.33
CA GLY A 451 -16.07 -2.42 37.37
C GLY A 451 -17.38 -3.23 37.54
N SER A 452 -17.79 -3.97 36.51
CA SER A 452 -19.00 -4.80 36.52
C SER A 452 -18.70 -6.27 36.78
N LEU A 453 -19.03 -6.75 38.00
CA LEU A 453 -18.86 -8.15 38.41
C LEU A 453 -19.87 -9.12 37.75
N GLN A 454 -19.70 -9.37 36.44
CA GLN A 454 -20.07 -10.62 35.75
C GLN A 454 -19.63 -10.59 34.28
N ARG A 455 -18.36 -10.92 34.01
CA ARG A 455 -17.89 -11.13 32.63
C ARG A 455 -18.54 -12.38 32.03
N ARG A 456 -19.18 -12.22 30.87
CA ARG A 456 -19.53 -13.34 29.98
C ARG A 456 -18.23 -13.93 29.41
N VAL A 457 -17.77 -15.05 29.95
CA VAL A 457 -16.81 -15.91 29.24
C VAL A 457 -17.61 -16.68 28.18
N GLY A 458 -17.75 -16.09 26.99
CA GLY A 458 -18.58 -16.65 25.92
C GLY A 458 -18.98 -15.65 24.86
N ASP A 459 -18.03 -15.21 24.03
CA ASP A 459 -18.04 -15.54 22.60
C ASP A 459 -16.76 -15.07 21.91
N LEU A 460 -15.70 -15.88 22.05
CA LEU A 460 -14.62 -15.97 21.07
C LEU A 460 -14.49 -17.43 20.62
N GLN A 461 -15.61 -18.03 20.19
CA GLN A 461 -15.61 -19.38 19.65
C GLN A 461 -14.71 -19.45 18.42
N SER A 462 -13.63 -20.20 18.54
CA SER A 462 -12.80 -20.67 17.42
C SER A 462 -12.24 -19.55 16.51
N LEU A 463 -11.13 -18.93 16.92
CA LEU A 463 -10.19 -18.33 15.97
C LEU A 463 -9.43 -19.39 15.15
N SER A 464 -10.16 -20.35 14.55
CA SER A 464 -9.67 -21.34 13.57
C SER A 464 -9.38 -20.71 12.20
N PHE A 465 -8.90 -19.47 12.16
CA PHE A 465 -8.62 -18.68 10.95
C PHE A 465 -7.50 -19.24 10.05
N LEU A 466 -6.90 -20.38 10.43
CA LEU A 466 -5.90 -21.09 9.64
C LEU A 466 -6.44 -22.34 8.92
N ASP A 467 -7.73 -22.69 9.07
CA ASP A 467 -8.33 -23.86 8.42
C ASP A 467 -9.82 -23.66 8.01
N ASN A 468 -10.31 -24.50 7.09
CA ASN A 468 -11.74 -24.74 6.81
C ASN A 468 -12.61 -23.60 6.22
N GLN A 469 -12.10 -22.80 5.28
CA GLN A 469 -12.94 -22.17 4.23
C GLN A 469 -12.64 -22.66 2.79
N GLU A 470 -11.60 -23.46 2.59
CA GLU A 470 -11.21 -23.97 1.25
C GLU A 470 -11.06 -25.50 1.14
N PHE A 471 -11.25 -26.23 2.23
CA PHE A 471 -11.03 -27.67 2.29
C PHE A 471 -12.14 -28.38 3.08
N SER A 472 -12.50 -29.58 2.62
CA SER A 472 -13.23 -30.56 3.43
C SER A 472 -12.34 -31.20 4.50
N GLU A 473 -12.93 -31.82 5.52
CA GLU A 473 -12.17 -32.49 6.60
C GLU A 473 -11.21 -33.56 6.06
N ALA A 474 -11.59 -34.27 4.99
CA ALA A 474 -10.75 -35.25 4.30
C ALA A 474 -9.57 -34.58 3.58
N GLU A 475 -9.78 -33.43 2.93
CA GLU A 475 -8.70 -32.67 2.29
C GLU A 475 -7.75 -32.04 3.32
N GLY A 476 -8.26 -31.56 4.46
CA GLY A 476 -7.44 -31.10 5.58
C GLY A 476 -6.62 -32.23 6.23
N LYS A 477 -7.09 -33.49 6.18
CA LYS A 477 -6.26 -34.67 6.52
C LYS A 477 -5.18 -34.91 5.48
N LEU A 478 -5.54 -34.93 4.19
CA LEU A 478 -4.59 -35.11 3.08
C LEU A 478 -3.48 -34.06 3.08
N TYR A 479 -3.82 -32.77 3.28
CA TYR A 479 -2.87 -31.66 3.34
C TYR A 479 -1.79 -31.88 4.41
N ARG A 480 -2.21 -32.18 5.65
CA ARG A 480 -1.29 -32.45 6.76
C ARG A 480 -0.38 -33.65 6.50
N MET A 481 -0.90 -34.70 5.88
CA MET A 481 -0.09 -35.88 5.52
C MET A 481 0.91 -35.57 4.39
N LEU A 482 0.56 -34.73 3.42
CA LEU A 482 1.49 -34.26 2.38
C LEU A 482 2.58 -33.33 2.93
N LEU A 483 2.28 -32.51 3.96
CA LEU A 483 3.30 -31.76 4.70
C LEU A 483 4.29 -32.69 5.40
N ASP A 484 3.82 -33.76 6.04
CA ASP A 484 4.70 -34.75 6.69
C ASP A 484 5.56 -35.54 5.68
N ILE A 485 5.03 -35.84 4.48
CA ILE A 485 5.79 -36.43 3.37
C ILE A 485 6.87 -35.46 2.89
N ARG A 486 6.53 -34.17 2.69
CA ARG A 486 7.50 -33.11 2.35
C ARG A 486 8.60 -33.02 3.42
N MET A 487 8.24 -33.06 4.70
CA MET A 487 9.18 -33.00 5.82
C MET A 487 10.12 -34.21 5.84
N LYS A 488 9.61 -35.42 5.60
CA LYS A 488 10.42 -36.64 5.49
C LYS A 488 11.44 -36.53 4.35
N LEU A 489 10.98 -36.20 3.14
CA LEU A 489 11.84 -36.03 1.97
C LEU A 489 12.91 -34.94 2.19
N ALA A 490 12.56 -33.86 2.89
CA ALA A 490 13.49 -32.78 3.22
C ALA A 490 14.57 -33.24 4.20
N LYS A 491 14.20 -33.98 5.24
CA LYS A 491 15.13 -34.61 6.21
C LYS A 491 16.08 -35.59 5.52
N ASP A 492 15.55 -36.47 4.68
CA ASP A 492 16.32 -37.47 3.92
C ASP A 492 17.33 -36.82 2.94
N ASN A 493 17.13 -35.54 2.59
CA ASN A 493 18.03 -34.75 1.73
C ASN A 493 18.84 -33.68 2.50
N GLY A 494 18.68 -33.55 3.83
CA GLY A 494 19.34 -32.50 4.63
C GLY A 494 18.89 -31.06 4.31
N THR A 495 17.73 -30.88 3.69
CA THR A 495 17.20 -29.59 3.19
C THR A 495 16.03 -29.08 4.04
N ALA A 496 15.59 -27.83 3.81
CA ALA A 496 14.37 -27.30 4.39
C ALA A 496 13.11 -27.82 3.64
N PRO A 497 11.96 -28.04 4.31
CA PRO A 497 10.74 -28.51 3.65
C PRO A 497 10.28 -27.62 2.48
N TYR A 498 10.27 -26.31 2.67
CA TYR A 498 9.88 -25.35 1.63
C TYR A 498 10.83 -25.31 0.43
N ALA A 499 12.08 -25.78 0.58
CA ALA A 499 13.04 -25.88 -0.52
C ALA A 499 12.79 -27.09 -1.45
N ILE A 500 11.91 -28.01 -1.06
CA ILE A 500 11.32 -28.98 -1.99
C ILE A 500 10.17 -28.31 -2.76
N CYS A 501 9.16 -27.82 -2.03
CA CYS A 501 8.07 -27.01 -2.58
C CYS A 501 7.35 -26.21 -1.48
N GLY A 502 6.83 -25.03 -1.83
CA GLY A 502 6.09 -24.17 -0.89
C GLY A 502 4.72 -24.72 -0.49
N ASP A 503 4.16 -24.18 0.59
CA ASP A 503 2.87 -24.59 1.15
C ASP A 503 1.73 -24.46 0.12
N GLN A 504 1.71 -23.37 -0.65
CA GLN A 504 0.74 -23.17 -1.73
C GLN A 504 0.79 -24.29 -2.79
N THR A 505 1.96 -24.84 -3.10
CA THR A 505 2.08 -25.98 -4.02
C THR A 505 1.52 -27.26 -3.40
N ILE A 506 1.78 -27.54 -2.11
CA ILE A 506 1.13 -28.66 -1.38
C ILE A 506 -0.40 -28.46 -1.31
N LYS A 507 -0.86 -27.23 -1.12
CA LYS A 507 -2.28 -26.85 -1.11
C LYS A 507 -2.94 -27.17 -2.46
N MET A 508 -2.29 -26.80 -3.57
CA MET A 508 -2.75 -27.14 -4.92
C MET A 508 -2.64 -28.64 -5.23
N MET A 509 -1.62 -29.36 -4.74
CA MET A 509 -1.57 -30.82 -4.81
C MET A 509 -2.74 -31.48 -4.06
N THR A 510 -3.15 -30.91 -2.91
CA THR A 510 -4.27 -31.41 -2.10
C THR A 510 -5.61 -31.20 -2.80
N LYS A 511 -5.84 -30.02 -3.43
CA LYS A 511 -7.04 -29.77 -4.23
C LYS A 511 -7.08 -30.64 -5.50
N ARG A 512 -5.95 -30.73 -6.23
CA ARG A 512 -5.88 -31.37 -7.55
C ARG A 512 -5.69 -32.89 -7.54
N ARG A 513 -5.11 -33.44 -6.47
CA ARG A 513 -4.86 -34.88 -6.24
C ARG A 513 -4.27 -35.61 -7.47
N PRO A 514 -3.17 -35.08 -8.08
CA PRO A 514 -2.65 -35.61 -9.33
C PRO A 514 -2.23 -37.09 -9.21
N SER A 515 -2.71 -37.94 -10.11
CA SER A 515 -2.33 -39.37 -10.14
C SER A 515 -1.13 -39.68 -11.04
N THR A 516 -0.73 -38.75 -11.92
CA THR A 516 0.36 -38.93 -12.91
C THR A 516 1.39 -37.79 -12.85
N ARG A 517 2.63 -38.08 -13.29
CA ARG A 517 3.68 -37.05 -13.43
C ARG A 517 3.25 -35.88 -14.33
N ALA A 518 2.44 -36.17 -15.37
CA ALA A 518 1.92 -35.15 -16.28
C ALA A 518 0.88 -34.22 -15.64
N ASN A 519 0.08 -34.71 -14.69
CA ASN A 519 -0.85 -33.87 -13.94
C ASN A 519 -0.16 -33.17 -12.76
N LEU A 520 0.87 -33.78 -12.16
CA LEU A 520 1.74 -33.14 -11.17
C LEU A 520 2.49 -31.94 -11.76
N ALA A 521 3.02 -32.07 -12.98
CA ALA A 521 3.71 -31.00 -13.70
C ALA A 521 2.82 -29.80 -14.09
N LYS A 522 1.49 -29.92 -13.97
CA LYS A 522 0.51 -28.83 -14.17
C LYS A 522 0.15 -28.10 -12.87
N VAL A 523 0.73 -28.47 -11.73
CA VAL A 523 0.44 -27.84 -10.42
C VAL A 523 1.36 -26.63 -10.22
N ASP A 524 0.79 -25.49 -9.83
CA ASP A 524 1.56 -24.25 -9.70
C ASP A 524 2.68 -24.34 -8.65
N GLY A 525 3.88 -23.92 -9.05
CA GLY A 525 5.12 -24.06 -8.28
C GLY A 525 5.80 -25.43 -8.38
N VAL A 526 5.22 -26.42 -9.07
CA VAL A 526 5.94 -27.65 -9.44
C VAL A 526 6.90 -27.37 -10.59
N ASN A 527 8.20 -27.53 -10.34
CA ASN A 527 9.24 -27.48 -11.37
C ASN A 527 9.67 -28.88 -11.82
N GLN A 528 10.30 -28.96 -13.00
CA GLN A 528 10.73 -30.22 -13.60
C GLN A 528 11.70 -31.03 -12.71
N HIS A 529 12.53 -30.35 -11.91
CA HIS A 529 13.41 -31.02 -10.94
C HIS A 529 12.61 -31.73 -9.84
N LEU A 530 11.54 -31.13 -9.30
CA LEU A 530 10.65 -31.79 -8.35
C LEU A 530 9.95 -33.00 -8.97
N VAL A 531 9.40 -32.88 -10.18
CA VAL A 531 8.74 -34.01 -10.88
C VAL A 531 9.72 -35.17 -11.08
N THR A 532 10.99 -34.87 -11.38
CA THR A 532 12.01 -35.88 -11.68
C THR A 532 12.59 -36.52 -10.41
N LYS A 533 12.82 -35.74 -9.34
CA LYS A 533 13.51 -36.21 -8.12
C LYS A 533 12.57 -36.68 -7.01
N TYR A 534 11.39 -36.09 -6.87
CA TYR A 534 10.46 -36.35 -5.76
C TYR A 534 9.06 -36.78 -6.23
N GLY A 535 8.75 -36.61 -7.53
CA GLY A 535 7.41 -36.78 -8.06
C GLY A 535 6.78 -38.13 -7.77
N ASP A 536 7.52 -39.24 -7.91
CA ASP A 536 6.96 -40.57 -7.67
C ASP A 536 6.54 -40.80 -6.21
N SER A 537 7.32 -40.30 -5.25
CA SER A 537 7.02 -40.43 -3.82
C SER A 537 5.79 -39.60 -3.41
N PHE A 538 5.60 -38.42 -4.02
CA PHE A 538 4.35 -37.68 -3.89
C PHE A 538 3.18 -38.41 -4.55
N LEU A 539 3.32 -38.90 -5.79
CA LEU A 539 2.24 -39.57 -6.52
C LEU A 539 1.78 -40.88 -5.86
N GLU A 540 2.70 -41.71 -5.37
CA GLU A 540 2.41 -42.93 -4.63
C GLU A 540 1.54 -42.64 -3.40
N ASN A 541 1.96 -41.65 -2.59
CA ASN A 541 1.20 -41.27 -1.41
C ASN A 541 -0.10 -40.54 -1.74
N ILE A 542 -0.15 -39.66 -2.75
CA ILE A 542 -1.39 -39.00 -3.16
C ILE A 542 -2.43 -40.04 -3.58
N ARG A 543 -2.04 -41.08 -4.33
CA ARG A 543 -2.92 -42.22 -4.67
C ARG A 543 -3.42 -42.94 -3.42
N ARG A 544 -2.51 -43.43 -2.59
CA ARG A 544 -2.82 -44.20 -1.38
C ARG A 544 -3.71 -43.41 -0.41
N LEU A 545 -3.34 -42.17 -0.10
CA LEU A 545 -4.06 -41.31 0.85
C LEU A 545 -5.42 -40.86 0.31
N SER A 546 -5.54 -40.60 -1.00
CA SER A 546 -6.86 -40.28 -1.59
C SER A 546 -7.79 -41.49 -1.56
N GLN A 547 -7.27 -42.71 -1.73
CA GLN A 547 -8.04 -43.95 -1.55
C GLN A 547 -8.46 -44.16 -0.07
N GLU A 548 -7.53 -44.01 0.88
CA GLU A 548 -7.80 -44.12 2.32
C GLU A 548 -8.84 -43.08 2.81
N LEU A 549 -8.89 -41.90 2.18
CA LEU A 549 -9.78 -40.78 2.54
C LEU A 549 -11.03 -40.68 1.64
N ASN A 550 -11.27 -41.64 0.73
CA ASN A 550 -12.36 -41.64 -0.27
C ASN A 550 -12.45 -40.36 -1.13
N LEU A 551 -11.30 -39.74 -1.44
CA LEU A 551 -11.19 -38.55 -2.29
C LEU A 551 -10.94 -38.94 -3.76
N PRO A 552 -11.63 -38.34 -4.75
CA PRO A 552 -11.38 -38.61 -6.15
C PRO A 552 -10.01 -38.07 -6.58
N LEU A 553 -9.23 -38.91 -7.28
CA LEU A 553 -7.96 -38.52 -7.89
C LEU A 553 -8.17 -37.65 -9.14
N ASP A 554 -7.17 -36.84 -9.46
CA ASP A 554 -7.18 -35.86 -10.56
C ASP A 554 -8.41 -34.94 -10.53
N ASN A 555 -8.88 -34.55 -9.34
CA ASN A 555 -10.00 -33.64 -9.17
C ASN A 555 -9.62 -32.25 -9.72
N GLY A 556 -10.19 -31.85 -10.86
CA GLY A 556 -9.56 -30.84 -11.72
C GLY A 556 -9.02 -31.40 -13.05
N ALA A 557 -9.50 -32.58 -13.44
CA ALA A 557 -9.63 -33.05 -14.83
C ALA A 557 -10.80 -32.38 -15.57
N LEU A 558 -11.33 -31.26 -15.06
CA LEU A 558 -12.00 -30.27 -15.89
C LEU A 558 -10.94 -29.41 -16.59
N VAL A 559 -11.21 -29.14 -17.86
CA VAL A 559 -10.35 -28.49 -18.83
C VAL A 559 -9.91 -27.09 -18.36
N TRP A 560 -8.61 -26.90 -18.14
CA TRP A 560 -7.97 -25.66 -18.62
C TRP A 560 -7.77 -25.83 -20.13
N PRO A 561 -8.06 -24.83 -20.97
CA PRO A 561 -8.08 -24.98 -22.43
C PRO A 561 -6.68 -25.09 -23.05
N THR A 562 -6.00 -26.21 -22.80
CA THR A 562 -4.79 -26.60 -23.53
C THR A 562 -5.18 -27.27 -24.84
N VAL A 563 -5.23 -26.48 -25.92
CA VAL A 563 -5.62 -26.93 -27.26
C VAL A 563 -4.69 -28.02 -27.79
N GLN A 564 -5.14 -29.29 -27.79
CA GLN A 564 -4.70 -30.33 -28.74
C GLN A 564 -5.80 -31.37 -29.07
N LYS A 565 -6.33 -31.27 -30.29
CA LYS A 565 -6.87 -32.34 -31.17
C LYS A 565 -7.48 -33.59 -30.48
N GLY A 566 -8.76 -33.49 -30.11
CA GLY A 566 -9.70 -34.63 -30.11
C GLY A 566 -10.44 -34.73 -31.45
N ALA A 567 -10.94 -35.91 -31.83
CA ALA A 567 -11.58 -36.12 -33.13
C ALA A 567 -12.96 -35.46 -33.25
N CYS A 568 -13.30 -34.98 -34.45
CA CYS A 568 -14.56 -34.31 -34.74
C CYS A 568 -15.74 -35.30 -34.87
N THR A 569 -16.83 -35.04 -34.15
CA THR A 569 -18.19 -35.40 -34.57
C THR A 569 -18.94 -34.12 -34.96
N ASN A 570 -19.64 -34.14 -36.10
CA ASN A 570 -20.22 -32.93 -36.69
C ASN A 570 -21.51 -32.49 -35.99
N THR A 571 -21.56 -31.23 -35.58
CA THR A 571 -22.73 -30.36 -35.85
C THR A 571 -22.21 -29.01 -36.38
N ARG A 572 -22.87 -28.46 -37.40
CA ARG A 572 -22.41 -27.27 -38.14
C ARG A 572 -23.27 -26.05 -37.80
N GLY A 573 -22.68 -25.08 -37.10
CA GLY A 573 -23.02 -23.67 -37.35
C GLY A 573 -22.42 -23.25 -38.69
N LYS A 574 -23.12 -22.41 -39.47
CA LYS A 574 -22.60 -21.86 -40.72
C LYS A 574 -22.49 -20.34 -40.61
N THR A 575 -21.28 -19.80 -40.72
CA THR A 575 -21.07 -18.44 -41.20
C THR A 575 -21.82 -18.25 -42.52
N SER A 576 -22.43 -17.08 -42.74
CA SER A 576 -22.94 -16.75 -44.07
C SER A 576 -21.75 -16.50 -45.03
N PRO A 577 -21.87 -16.80 -46.33
CA PRO A 577 -20.78 -16.56 -47.27
C PRO A 577 -20.30 -15.09 -47.27
N ALA A 578 -21.24 -14.14 -47.21
CA ALA A 578 -20.93 -12.71 -47.19
C ALA A 578 -20.18 -12.25 -45.92
N ARG A 579 -20.44 -12.86 -44.75
CA ARG A 579 -19.66 -12.63 -43.52
C ARG A 579 -18.24 -13.18 -43.66
N PHE A 580 -18.12 -14.44 -44.10
CA PHE A 580 -16.83 -15.11 -44.23
C PHE A 580 -15.95 -14.47 -45.32
N GLU A 581 -16.53 -13.99 -46.42
CA GLU A 581 -15.83 -13.22 -47.45
C GLU A 581 -15.36 -11.85 -46.94
N ALA A 582 -16.20 -11.11 -46.19
CA ALA A 582 -15.80 -9.84 -45.59
C ALA A 582 -14.64 -10.02 -44.59
N TRP A 583 -14.73 -11.02 -43.70
CA TRP A 583 -13.64 -11.38 -42.79
C TRP A 583 -12.38 -11.83 -43.55
N LYS A 584 -12.50 -12.70 -44.57
CA LYS A 584 -11.34 -13.16 -45.37
C LYS A 584 -10.64 -11.97 -46.06
N ALA A 585 -11.41 -11.10 -46.69
CA ALA A 585 -10.89 -9.94 -47.41
C ALA A 585 -10.10 -8.99 -46.50
N TRP A 586 -10.59 -8.81 -45.26
CA TRP A 586 -9.95 -7.96 -44.26
C TRP A 586 -8.76 -8.65 -43.58
N GLU A 587 -8.94 -9.85 -43.03
CA GLU A 587 -7.93 -10.54 -42.20
C GLU A 587 -6.82 -11.20 -43.02
N LYS A 588 -7.13 -11.74 -44.21
CA LYS A 588 -6.16 -12.46 -45.06
C LYS A 588 -5.70 -11.67 -46.27
N ASP A 589 -6.64 -11.04 -46.99
CA ASP A 589 -6.33 -10.34 -48.24
C ASP A 589 -5.93 -8.86 -48.00
N GLY A 590 -5.99 -8.39 -46.74
CA GLY A 590 -5.35 -7.16 -46.26
C GLY A 590 -6.14 -5.85 -46.46
N LEU A 591 -7.29 -5.91 -47.12
CA LEU A 591 -8.05 -4.75 -47.58
C LEU A 591 -8.66 -3.92 -46.44
N SER A 592 -8.93 -2.64 -46.72
CA SER A 592 -9.64 -1.72 -45.82
C SER A 592 -11.16 -1.94 -45.85
N PHE A 593 -11.87 -1.46 -44.83
CA PHE A 593 -13.33 -1.52 -44.80
C PHE A 593 -13.98 -0.77 -45.98
N GLN A 594 -13.34 0.29 -46.48
CA GLN A 594 -13.81 1.09 -47.63
C GLN A 594 -13.69 0.32 -48.96
N GLU A 595 -12.63 -0.46 -49.14
CA GLU A 595 -12.45 -1.29 -50.35
C GLU A 595 -13.40 -2.49 -50.34
N ILE A 596 -13.61 -3.11 -49.17
CA ILE A 596 -14.53 -4.24 -48.98
C ILE A 596 -16.00 -3.80 -49.15
N ALA A 597 -16.33 -2.58 -48.72
CA ALA A 597 -17.63 -1.95 -48.96
C ALA A 597 -17.92 -1.77 -50.46
N ASN A 598 -16.89 -1.46 -51.24
CA ASN A 598 -16.96 -1.09 -52.66
C ASN A 598 -16.42 -2.20 -53.61
N PHE A 599 -16.48 -3.47 -53.20
CA PHE A 599 -15.90 -4.59 -53.97
C PHE A 599 -16.40 -4.63 -55.44
N PRO A 600 -15.52 -4.63 -56.46
CA PRO A 600 -15.93 -4.53 -57.88
C PRO A 600 -16.81 -5.67 -58.41
N THR A 601 -16.93 -6.77 -57.68
CA THR A 601 -17.76 -7.93 -58.02
C THR A 601 -19.19 -7.86 -57.44
N ARG A 602 -19.52 -6.82 -56.66
CA ARG A 602 -20.87 -6.61 -56.12
C ARG A 602 -21.73 -5.72 -57.02
N PRO A 603 -23.04 -5.96 -57.13
CA PRO A 603 -23.95 -5.15 -57.96
C PRO A 603 -24.24 -3.75 -57.36
N ALA A 604 -23.94 -3.54 -56.07
CA ALA A 604 -24.00 -2.24 -55.40
C ALA A 604 -23.02 -2.21 -54.21
N PRO A 605 -22.46 -1.05 -53.85
CA PRO A 605 -21.66 -0.90 -52.64
C PRO A 605 -22.53 -0.95 -51.38
N ILE A 606 -21.94 -1.37 -50.26
CA ILE A 606 -22.60 -1.41 -48.94
C ILE A 606 -22.02 -0.37 -47.97
N LYS A 607 -22.73 -0.05 -46.89
CA LYS A 607 -22.18 0.83 -45.84
C LYS A 607 -21.01 0.17 -45.11
N VAL A 608 -20.01 0.98 -44.74
CA VAL A 608 -18.83 0.57 -43.98
C VAL A 608 -19.20 -0.11 -42.66
N GLN A 609 -20.19 0.43 -41.94
CA GLN A 609 -20.75 -0.16 -40.72
C GLN A 609 -21.26 -1.59 -40.93
N THR A 610 -21.81 -1.91 -42.11
CA THR A 610 -22.26 -3.27 -42.46
C THR A 610 -21.09 -4.22 -42.74
N VAL A 611 -19.97 -3.71 -43.28
CA VAL A 611 -18.71 -4.48 -43.38
C VAL A 611 -18.19 -4.82 -41.99
N ILE A 612 -18.18 -3.84 -41.08
CA ILE A 612 -17.73 -4.02 -39.69
C ILE A 612 -18.62 -5.01 -38.94
N SER A 613 -19.95 -4.88 -39.04
CA SER A 613 -20.89 -5.88 -38.46
C SER A 613 -20.64 -7.27 -39.03
N TYR A 614 -20.42 -7.43 -40.33
CA TYR A 614 -20.15 -8.73 -40.93
C TYR A 614 -18.83 -9.37 -40.45
N ILE A 615 -17.80 -8.56 -40.16
CA ILE A 615 -16.51 -9.03 -39.62
C ILE A 615 -16.64 -9.40 -38.13
N LEU A 616 -17.37 -8.61 -37.34
CA LEU A 616 -17.65 -8.91 -35.93
C LEU A 616 -18.58 -10.11 -35.76
N GLU A 617 -19.59 -10.25 -36.63
CA GLU A 617 -20.47 -11.43 -36.68
C GLU A 617 -19.69 -12.67 -37.14
N ALA A 618 -18.78 -12.56 -38.11
CA ALA A 618 -17.87 -13.65 -38.46
C ALA A 618 -16.98 -14.07 -37.28
N ALA A 619 -16.54 -13.11 -36.46
CA ALA A 619 -15.75 -13.39 -35.26
C ALA A 619 -16.55 -14.10 -34.16
N ARG A 620 -17.79 -13.65 -33.89
CA ARG A 620 -18.76 -14.35 -33.02
C ARG A 620 -19.10 -15.75 -33.57
N ASP A 621 -19.16 -15.92 -34.89
CA ASP A 621 -19.28 -17.22 -35.57
C ASP A 621 -17.95 -18.03 -35.59
N GLY A 622 -16.90 -17.58 -34.90
CA GLY A 622 -15.64 -18.32 -34.65
C GLY A 622 -14.41 -17.92 -35.50
N CYS A 623 -14.42 -16.79 -36.20
CA CYS A 623 -13.32 -16.35 -37.05
C CYS A 623 -12.30 -15.45 -36.31
N GLU A 624 -11.03 -15.87 -36.25
CA GLU A 624 -9.96 -15.18 -35.51
C GLU A 624 -9.68 -13.76 -36.05
N LEU A 625 -9.64 -12.74 -35.18
CA LEU A 625 -9.34 -11.34 -35.54
C LEU A 625 -7.94 -10.93 -35.05
N LYS A 626 -6.94 -10.88 -35.93
CA LYS A 626 -5.56 -10.47 -35.55
C LYS A 626 -5.27 -9.03 -35.96
N ARG A 627 -5.96 -8.48 -36.96
CA ARG A 627 -5.83 -7.08 -37.38
C ARG A 627 -6.55 -6.06 -36.47
N LEU A 628 -6.60 -6.32 -35.15
CA LEU A 628 -7.18 -5.43 -34.12
C LEU A 628 -6.71 -3.96 -34.19
N LYS A 629 -5.52 -3.71 -34.77
CA LYS A 629 -4.94 -2.37 -34.96
C LYS A 629 -5.90 -1.40 -35.67
N LEU A 630 -6.58 -1.84 -36.73
CA LEU A 630 -7.54 -1.02 -37.49
C LEU A 630 -8.80 -0.65 -36.68
N ILE A 631 -9.13 -1.40 -35.62
CA ILE A 631 -10.27 -1.10 -34.74
C ILE A 631 -9.83 -0.08 -33.68
N LYS A 632 -8.62 -0.18 -33.14
CA LYS A 632 -8.07 0.89 -32.27
C LYS A 632 -7.85 2.19 -33.06
N GLU A 633 -7.51 2.11 -34.34
CA GLU A 633 -7.28 3.30 -35.18
C GLU A 633 -8.54 4.16 -35.39
N GLU A 634 -9.76 3.65 -35.17
CA GLU A 634 -10.99 4.46 -35.11
C GLU A 634 -11.35 4.94 -33.69
N LEU A 635 -11.07 4.16 -32.65
CA LEU A 635 -11.44 4.45 -31.25
C LEU A 635 -10.63 5.58 -30.57
N PRO A 636 -11.10 6.14 -29.44
CA PRO A 636 -10.39 7.17 -28.67
C PRO A 636 -9.00 6.71 -28.17
N GLU A 637 -8.06 7.64 -27.98
CA GLU A 637 -6.65 7.30 -27.69
C GLU A 637 -6.46 6.59 -26.33
N ASN A 638 -7.30 6.94 -25.35
CA ASN A 638 -7.37 6.32 -24.02
C ASN A 638 -7.92 4.88 -24.03
N VAL A 639 -8.52 4.41 -25.13
CA VAL A 639 -8.99 3.03 -25.27
C VAL A 639 -7.81 2.12 -25.59
N SER A 640 -7.41 1.29 -24.63
CA SER A 640 -6.34 0.30 -24.81
C SER A 640 -6.84 -0.91 -25.63
N TYR A 641 -5.91 -1.67 -26.23
CA TYR A 641 -6.24 -2.97 -26.83
C TYR A 641 -6.81 -3.96 -25.81
N GLU A 642 -6.53 -3.75 -24.53
CA GLU A 642 -7.06 -4.56 -23.44
C GLU A 642 -8.50 -4.19 -23.13
N HIS A 643 -8.89 -2.90 -23.17
CA HIS A 643 -10.29 -2.48 -23.04
C HIS A 643 -11.16 -3.08 -24.15
N ILE A 644 -10.68 -3.05 -25.41
CA ILE A 644 -11.38 -3.65 -26.56
C ILE A 644 -11.56 -5.17 -26.37
N ARG A 645 -10.52 -5.88 -25.92
CA ARG A 645 -10.60 -7.32 -25.64
C ARG A 645 -11.52 -7.64 -24.47
N THR A 646 -11.42 -6.89 -23.37
CA THR A 646 -12.27 -7.07 -22.19
C THR A 646 -13.74 -6.89 -22.55
N LEU A 647 -14.11 -5.88 -23.35
CA LEU A 647 -15.50 -5.69 -23.76
C LEU A 647 -16.02 -6.88 -24.59
N LEU A 648 -15.24 -7.34 -25.58
CA LEU A 648 -15.60 -8.50 -26.40
C LEU A 648 -15.72 -9.78 -25.56
N THR A 649 -14.81 -10.02 -24.62
CA THR A 649 -14.85 -11.20 -23.73
C THR A 649 -15.97 -11.11 -22.68
N VAL A 650 -16.38 -9.92 -22.26
CA VAL A 650 -17.57 -9.72 -21.40
C VAL A 650 -18.86 -10.07 -22.15
N GLU A 651 -18.99 -9.69 -23.42
CA GLU A 651 -20.10 -10.13 -24.27
C GLU A 651 -20.06 -11.65 -24.57
N GLU A 652 -18.88 -12.23 -24.82
CA GLU A 652 -18.72 -13.69 -25.00
C GLU A 652 -19.16 -14.50 -23.77
N LEU A 653 -19.06 -13.91 -22.57
CA LEU A 653 -19.56 -14.48 -21.31
C LEU A 653 -21.07 -14.26 -21.10
N GLY A 654 -21.76 -13.62 -22.04
CA GLY A 654 -23.21 -13.39 -22.00
C GLY A 654 -23.65 -12.26 -21.06
N ILE A 655 -22.72 -11.47 -20.54
CA ILE A 655 -23.01 -10.34 -19.67
C ILE A 655 -23.34 -9.12 -20.53
N LYS A 656 -24.51 -8.51 -20.31
CA LYS A 656 -24.89 -7.25 -20.96
C LYS A 656 -24.06 -6.11 -20.37
N VAL A 657 -23.39 -5.35 -21.23
CA VAL A 657 -22.58 -4.18 -20.83
C VAL A 657 -23.45 -3.14 -20.07
N GLU A 658 -24.73 -3.05 -20.42
CA GLU A 658 -25.77 -2.27 -19.73
C GLU A 658 -25.79 -2.52 -18.20
N GLU A 659 -25.60 -3.76 -17.75
CA GLU A 659 -25.72 -4.18 -16.35
C GLU A 659 -24.47 -3.85 -15.52
N LEU A 660 -23.32 -3.59 -16.16
CA LEU A 660 -22.07 -3.20 -15.50
C LEU A 660 -22.03 -1.71 -15.10
N PHE A 661 -22.88 -0.88 -15.69
CA PHE A 661 -22.97 0.56 -15.40
C PHE A 661 -24.29 0.97 -14.71
N ALA A 662 -25.27 0.06 -14.61
CA ALA A 662 -26.53 0.25 -13.89
C ALA A 662 -26.35 0.27 -12.36
N GLY A 663 -25.66 1.30 -11.84
CA GLY A 663 -25.12 1.30 -10.48
C GLY A 663 -25.26 2.59 -9.65
N LYS A 664 -25.93 3.66 -10.14
CA LYS A 664 -26.24 4.86 -9.32
C LYS A 664 -27.25 5.86 -9.90
N THR A 665 -28.51 5.45 -10.04
CA THR A 665 -29.67 6.36 -9.96
C THR A 665 -30.72 5.74 -9.03
N ALA A 666 -31.48 6.58 -8.32
CA ALA A 666 -32.59 6.13 -7.49
C ALA A 666 -33.90 6.26 -8.28
N ASP A 667 -34.82 5.30 -8.09
CA ASP A 667 -36.18 5.36 -8.63
C ASP A 667 -37.20 5.17 -7.50
N GLU A 668 -38.08 6.17 -7.32
CA GLU A 668 -39.34 6.05 -6.58
C GLU A 668 -40.50 6.00 -7.57
N ALA A 669 -41.31 4.93 -7.55
CA ALA A 669 -42.57 4.87 -8.29
C ALA A 669 -43.51 3.77 -7.73
N PRO A 670 -44.83 3.89 -7.91
CA PRO A 670 -45.62 5.11 -7.71
C PRO A 670 -46.95 4.84 -6.96
N VAL A 671 -47.50 5.84 -6.27
CA VAL A 671 -48.92 5.86 -5.88
C VAL A 671 -49.52 7.23 -6.21
N GLN A 672 -50.53 7.24 -7.07
CA GLN A 672 -51.34 8.43 -7.35
C GLN A 672 -52.59 8.45 -6.49
N VAL A 673 -53.02 9.66 -6.10
CA VAL A 673 -54.35 10.23 -6.43
C VAL A 673 -54.39 11.68 -5.91
N ARG A 674 -54.62 12.64 -6.84
CA ARG A 674 -55.34 13.95 -6.76
C ARG A 674 -55.22 14.81 -5.47
N GLU A 675 -55.21 16.15 -5.50
CA GLU A 675 -55.92 17.11 -6.38
C GLU A 675 -55.08 18.37 -6.71
N SER A 676 -55.70 19.34 -7.39
CA SER A 676 -55.23 20.72 -7.71
C SER A 676 -56.46 21.66 -7.58
N PRO A 677 -56.41 23.01 -7.75
CA PRO A 677 -55.29 23.89 -8.15
C PRO A 677 -55.20 25.26 -7.38
N ALA A 678 -54.27 26.14 -7.82
CA ALA A 678 -54.20 27.60 -7.53
C ALA A 678 -53.92 27.98 -6.03
N SER A 679 -53.62 29.23 -5.60
CA SER A 679 -53.64 30.59 -6.18
C SER A 679 -52.81 31.55 -5.24
N VAL A 680 -52.31 32.77 -5.53
CA VAL A 680 -52.22 33.65 -6.72
C VAL A 680 -51.26 34.86 -6.46
N HIS A 681 -50.79 35.56 -7.52
CA HIS A 681 -50.20 36.94 -7.63
C HIS A 681 -49.20 37.57 -6.61
N ASP A 682 -48.12 38.13 -7.18
CA ASP A 682 -47.53 39.50 -7.02
C ASP A 682 -47.08 39.98 -5.59
N ALA A 683 -46.32 41.07 -5.38
CA ALA A 683 -45.84 42.15 -6.26
C ALA A 683 -44.48 42.77 -5.82
N GLU A 684 -43.90 43.60 -6.69
CA GLU A 684 -43.14 44.85 -6.45
C GLU A 684 -42.30 45.02 -5.15
N VAL A 685 -40.97 45.12 -5.22
CA VAL A 685 -40.18 46.33 -5.58
C VAL A 685 -40.30 47.50 -4.58
N LYS A 686 -39.15 47.86 -3.97
CA LYS A 686 -38.72 49.27 -3.82
C LYS A 686 -37.22 49.40 -3.55
N GLU A 687 -36.60 50.38 -4.20
CA GLU A 687 -35.30 50.94 -3.80
C GLU A 687 -35.47 51.77 -2.51
N GLU A 688 -34.38 52.01 -1.77
CA GLU A 688 -33.96 53.39 -1.53
C GLU A 688 -32.44 53.47 -1.25
N ARG A 689 -31.86 54.67 -1.42
CA ARG A 689 -30.42 54.92 -1.30
C ARG A 689 -30.14 55.83 -0.10
N GLY A 690 -28.99 55.62 0.54
CA GLY A 690 -28.39 56.57 1.49
C GLY A 690 -26.90 56.68 1.23
N SER A 691 -26.37 57.90 1.17
CA SER A 691 -24.98 58.20 0.80
C SER A 691 -24.36 59.25 1.74
N CYS A 692 -23.07 59.56 1.52
CA CYS A 692 -22.33 60.70 2.08
C CYS A 692 -21.92 60.57 3.58
N GLU A 693 -20.78 61.09 4.06
CA GLU A 693 -19.48 61.44 3.44
C GLU A 693 -18.46 61.83 4.56
N GLU A 694 -17.15 61.76 4.28
CA GLU A 694 -16.06 62.58 4.91
C GLU A 694 -15.82 62.51 6.47
N CYS A 695 -14.68 62.88 7.08
CA CYS A 695 -13.26 63.07 6.69
C CYS A 695 -12.33 63.17 7.94
N ILE A 696 -10.99 63.15 7.74
CA ILE A 696 -9.92 63.83 8.56
C ILE A 696 -9.68 63.26 10.00
N THR A 697 -8.48 63.07 10.59
CA THR A 697 -7.03 63.31 10.28
C THR A 697 -6.19 62.13 10.88
N GLY A 698 -4.95 61.80 10.46
CA GLY A 698 -3.65 62.39 10.89
C GLY A 698 -3.20 61.91 12.30
N LYS A 699 -1.93 61.63 12.67
CA LYS A 699 -0.53 61.70 12.14
C LYS A 699 0.35 60.80 13.07
N ASP A 700 1.64 60.46 12.94
CA ASP A 700 2.81 60.68 12.03
C ASP A 700 3.77 59.44 12.20
N ALA A 701 4.49 58.90 11.21
CA ALA A 701 5.74 59.31 10.54
C ALA A 701 7.09 59.01 11.28
N ILE A 702 8.05 58.36 10.59
CA ILE A 702 9.53 58.52 10.62
C ILE A 702 10.21 57.37 9.81
N GLU A 703 11.03 57.71 8.80
CA GLU A 703 12.05 56.84 8.14
C GLU A 703 13.48 57.26 8.61
N PRO A 704 14.61 56.69 8.10
CA PRO A 704 15.17 57.22 6.82
C PRO A 704 16.09 56.30 5.96
N SER A 705 16.07 56.48 4.63
CA SER A 705 17.25 56.59 3.71
C SER A 705 18.23 55.41 3.46
N GLU A 706 18.98 55.27 2.34
CA GLU A 706 18.92 55.80 0.94
C GLU A 706 19.87 54.98 -0.02
N SER A 707 19.83 55.34 -1.32
CA SER A 707 20.69 55.05 -2.55
C SER A 707 22.15 54.50 -2.42
N ILE A 708 22.94 54.08 -3.45
CA ILE A 708 23.31 54.58 -4.82
C ILE A 708 23.95 53.40 -5.63
N ASP A 709 24.16 53.31 -6.97
CA ASP A 709 23.45 53.67 -8.24
C ASP A 709 24.36 53.29 -9.48
N LYS A 710 23.76 53.08 -10.67
CA LYS A 710 24.29 53.07 -12.08
C LYS A 710 25.70 52.56 -12.49
N ARG A 711 25.73 51.78 -13.60
CA ARG A 711 26.39 52.03 -14.93
C ARG A 711 26.37 50.73 -15.81
N ALA A 712 26.39 50.73 -17.15
CA ALA A 712 26.08 51.74 -18.19
C ALA A 712 25.87 51.08 -19.59
N PHE A 713 25.30 51.82 -20.55
CA PHE A 713 25.10 51.45 -21.98
C PHE A 713 26.36 51.65 -22.84
N VAL A 714 26.40 51.05 -24.05
CA VAL A 714 26.68 51.77 -25.32
C VAL A 714 26.21 50.98 -26.56
N ARG A 715 25.97 51.69 -27.68
CA ARG A 715 25.37 51.22 -28.95
C ARG A 715 26.44 50.82 -29.99
N GLN A 716 26.02 50.12 -31.06
CA GLN A 716 26.12 50.68 -32.42
C GLN A 716 25.18 50.01 -33.44
N HIS A 717 24.76 50.77 -34.46
CA HIS A 717 24.01 50.32 -35.64
C HIS A 717 24.94 50.32 -36.87
N ARG A 718 24.69 49.43 -37.83
CA ARG A 718 24.98 49.67 -39.24
C ARG A 718 24.00 48.89 -40.12
N SER A 719 23.52 49.52 -41.18
CA SER A 719 22.62 48.96 -42.21
C SER A 719 23.23 49.21 -43.59
N VAL A 720 22.94 48.33 -44.56
CA VAL A 720 22.75 48.64 -46.00
C VAL A 720 22.00 47.43 -46.63
N ASP A 721 20.91 47.75 -47.32
CA ASP A 721 20.19 47.12 -48.45
C ASP A 721 20.26 45.60 -48.73
N GLY A 722 19.08 45.01 -48.99
CA GLY A 722 18.96 43.74 -49.72
C GLY A 722 17.58 43.05 -49.74
N ARG A 723 16.63 43.59 -50.52
CA ARG A 723 15.64 42.89 -51.40
C ARG A 723 15.39 41.38 -51.17
N ASP A 724 14.17 40.84 -51.10
CA ASP A 724 12.77 41.31 -51.24
C ASP A 724 11.90 40.46 -50.24
N VAL A 725 10.59 40.65 -49.96
CA VAL A 725 9.43 41.22 -50.68
C VAL A 725 8.49 41.95 -49.70
N GLU A 726 7.98 43.11 -50.12
CA GLU A 726 6.93 43.97 -49.52
C GLU A 726 5.52 43.35 -49.55
N ASP A 727 4.48 43.83 -48.84
CA ASP A 727 4.31 44.69 -47.65
C ASP A 727 2.82 44.54 -47.23
N SER A 728 2.35 45.40 -46.32
CA SER A 728 1.03 45.42 -45.70
C SER A 728 0.04 46.31 -46.52
N PRO A 729 -0.72 47.27 -45.94
CA PRO A 729 -2.02 47.01 -45.32
C PRO A 729 -3.18 47.87 -45.90
N LYS A 730 -4.38 47.71 -45.30
CA LYS A 730 -5.55 48.62 -45.35
C LYS A 730 -6.26 48.79 -46.70
N LYS A 731 -7.52 48.36 -46.78
CA LYS A 731 -8.67 49.30 -46.93
C LYS A 731 -10.07 48.69 -46.81
N LEU A 732 -10.98 49.61 -46.52
CA LEU A 732 -12.44 49.58 -46.56
C LEU A 732 -13.06 48.99 -47.85
N GLN A 733 -14.27 48.42 -47.68
CA GLN A 733 -15.38 48.31 -48.66
C GLN A 733 -15.17 47.40 -49.90
N LYS A 734 -16.20 46.90 -50.59
CA LYS A 734 -17.60 46.47 -50.29
C LYS A 734 -18.16 45.86 -51.61
N ILE A 735 -19.22 45.02 -51.55
CA ILE A 735 -19.96 44.47 -52.72
C ILE A 735 -19.16 43.37 -53.47
N SER A 736 -19.72 42.28 -54.03
CA SER A 736 -21.09 41.77 -54.15
C SER A 736 -21.19 40.35 -53.54
N GLU A 737 -22.22 40.05 -52.73
CA GLU A 737 -23.38 39.17 -53.06
C GLU A 737 -23.03 37.67 -53.18
N GLN A 738 -23.77 36.74 -52.56
CA GLN A 738 -25.11 36.84 -51.95
C GLN A 738 -25.10 36.53 -50.44
N LYS A 739 -26.04 37.14 -49.69
CA LYS A 739 -26.32 36.79 -48.27
C LYS A 739 -27.82 36.76 -47.99
N GLY A 740 -28.35 35.57 -47.81
CA GLY A 740 -29.48 35.34 -46.90
C GLY A 740 -28.92 35.03 -45.50
N LYS A 741 -28.50 36.04 -44.73
CA LYS A 741 -28.09 35.83 -43.33
C LYS A 741 -29.29 36.03 -42.40
N CYS A 742 -29.82 34.94 -41.84
CA CYS A 742 -30.42 35.01 -40.51
C CYS A 742 -29.26 34.91 -39.51
N GLY A 743 -28.99 35.98 -38.77
CA GLY A 743 -27.80 36.09 -37.93
C GLY A 743 -28.11 35.88 -36.46
N GLY A 744 -28.06 34.64 -35.99
CA GLY A 744 -27.91 34.34 -34.57
C GLY A 744 -26.43 34.19 -34.20
N THR A 745 -25.99 34.86 -33.13
CA THR A 745 -24.81 34.44 -32.37
C THR A 745 -25.21 33.21 -31.57
N PHE A 746 -24.57 32.07 -31.82
CA PHE A 746 -24.84 30.85 -31.06
C PHE A 746 -23.96 30.87 -29.81
N GLU A 747 -24.60 30.85 -28.63
CA GLU A 747 -23.92 30.59 -27.37
C GLU A 747 -23.60 29.10 -27.26
N ALA A 748 -22.44 28.78 -26.69
CA ALA A 748 -22.04 27.41 -26.40
C ALA A 748 -22.76 26.91 -25.15
N THR A 749 -23.53 25.83 -25.31
CA THR A 749 -24.07 25.02 -24.21
C THR A 749 -23.61 23.58 -24.44
N GLY A 750 -23.55 22.75 -23.39
CA GLY A 750 -23.14 21.35 -23.54
C GLY A 750 -23.91 20.61 -24.64
N ASN A 751 -25.24 20.74 -24.64
CA ASN A 751 -26.11 20.13 -25.64
C ASN A 751 -25.87 20.65 -27.06
N SER A 752 -25.68 21.96 -27.25
CA SER A 752 -25.45 22.53 -28.59
C SER A 752 -24.06 22.21 -29.14
N LEU A 753 -23.05 22.03 -28.28
CA LEU A 753 -21.75 21.50 -28.65
C LEU A 753 -21.85 20.02 -29.07
N LEU A 754 -22.54 19.19 -28.29
CA LEU A 754 -22.75 17.76 -28.59
C LEU A 754 -23.46 17.54 -29.93
N GLU A 755 -24.58 18.24 -30.16
CA GLU A 755 -25.35 18.14 -31.40
C GLU A 755 -24.48 18.49 -32.62
N TRP A 756 -23.74 19.60 -32.55
CA TRP A 756 -22.93 20.05 -33.68
C TRP A 756 -21.67 19.21 -33.92
N ILE A 757 -21.03 18.69 -32.86
CA ILE A 757 -19.89 17.76 -32.99
C ILE A 757 -20.37 16.39 -33.51
N GLY A 758 -21.57 15.94 -33.12
CA GLY A 758 -22.18 14.71 -33.61
C GLY A 758 -22.44 14.70 -35.13
N ASP A 759 -22.87 15.83 -35.69
CA ASP A 759 -23.03 16.03 -37.14
C ASP A 759 -21.71 15.93 -37.94
N HIS A 760 -20.55 16.08 -37.29
CA HIS A 760 -19.23 16.14 -37.94
C HIS A 760 -18.39 14.90 -37.62
N HIS A 761 -18.73 13.77 -38.23
CA HIS A 761 -18.09 12.47 -37.98
C HIS A 761 -16.55 12.44 -38.18
N ASP A 762 -16.00 13.30 -39.03
CA ASP A 762 -14.54 13.43 -39.22
C ASP A 762 -13.83 14.14 -38.04
N GLY A 763 -14.59 14.76 -37.13
CA GLY A 763 -14.10 15.51 -35.97
C GLY A 763 -13.84 16.99 -36.26
N VAL A 764 -13.89 17.81 -35.22
CA VAL A 764 -13.86 19.28 -35.31
C VAL A 764 -12.82 19.88 -34.38
N SER A 765 -12.05 20.86 -34.85
CA SER A 765 -11.03 21.53 -34.03
C SER A 765 -11.65 22.56 -33.08
N LEU A 766 -10.93 22.85 -31.98
CA LEU A 766 -11.30 23.93 -31.05
C LEU A 766 -11.40 25.31 -31.73
N ALA A 767 -10.74 25.51 -32.88
CA ALA A 767 -10.84 26.77 -33.63
C ALA A 767 -12.19 26.88 -34.35
N GLU A 768 -12.63 25.82 -35.04
CA GLU A 768 -13.90 25.76 -35.75
C GLU A 768 -15.10 25.80 -34.79
N ILE A 769 -14.99 25.13 -33.63
CA ILE A 769 -16.00 25.23 -32.55
C ILE A 769 -16.10 26.67 -32.04
N ALA A 770 -14.98 27.34 -31.75
CA ALA A 770 -14.98 28.72 -31.27
C ALA A 770 -15.48 29.73 -32.33
N GLU A 771 -15.26 29.49 -33.62
CA GLU A 771 -15.82 30.32 -34.70
C GLU A 771 -17.35 30.10 -34.83
N ARG A 772 -17.80 28.84 -34.77
CA ARG A 772 -19.22 28.44 -34.85
C ARG A 772 -20.05 28.98 -33.69
N PHE A 773 -19.49 28.97 -32.48
CA PHE A 773 -20.12 29.41 -31.22
C PHE A 773 -19.55 30.75 -30.73
N SER A 774 -19.32 31.67 -31.67
CA SER A 774 -18.80 33.01 -31.44
C SER A 774 -19.72 33.96 -30.64
N GLY A 775 -20.78 33.44 -30.00
CA GLY A 775 -21.52 34.10 -28.93
C GLY A 775 -20.90 33.90 -27.54
N SER A 776 -19.96 32.96 -27.36
CA SER A 776 -19.32 32.66 -26.08
C SER A 776 -17.80 32.86 -26.15
N GLU A 777 -17.18 33.24 -25.02
CA GLU A 777 -15.72 33.37 -24.95
C GLU A 777 -15.04 32.00 -25.12
N ARG A 778 -13.89 31.98 -25.79
CA ARG A 778 -13.17 30.74 -26.16
C ARG A 778 -12.83 29.86 -24.96
N ASP A 779 -12.56 30.47 -23.80
CA ASP A 779 -12.22 29.77 -22.58
C ASP A 779 -13.47 29.12 -21.94
N ILE A 780 -14.66 29.71 -22.12
CA ILE A 780 -15.94 29.09 -21.72
C ILE A 780 -16.23 27.87 -22.63
N VAL A 781 -16.00 28.02 -23.93
CA VAL A 781 -16.12 26.90 -24.90
C VAL A 781 -15.16 25.76 -24.53
N ALA A 782 -13.91 26.06 -24.19
CA ALA A 782 -12.93 25.06 -23.75
C ALA A 782 -13.37 24.35 -22.46
N ASN A 783 -13.75 25.09 -21.42
CA ASN A 783 -14.25 24.49 -20.17
C ASN A 783 -15.48 23.60 -20.38
N LEU A 784 -16.40 23.96 -21.30
CA LEU A 784 -17.55 23.10 -21.63
C LEU A 784 -17.13 21.82 -22.36
N LEU A 785 -16.15 21.88 -23.26
CA LEU A 785 -15.62 20.68 -23.92
C LEU A 785 -14.88 19.76 -22.94
N ASP A 786 -14.11 20.33 -22.00
CA ASP A 786 -13.43 19.56 -20.95
C ASP A 786 -14.44 18.87 -20.00
N VAL A 787 -15.59 19.50 -19.73
CA VAL A 787 -16.71 18.88 -18.99
C VAL A 787 -17.35 17.75 -19.80
N LEU A 788 -17.65 17.97 -21.09
CA LEU A 788 -18.24 16.94 -21.96
C LEU A 788 -17.32 15.73 -22.20
N GLU A 789 -16.00 15.95 -22.22
CA GLU A 789 -14.99 14.89 -22.27
C GLU A 789 -14.88 14.16 -20.92
N GLY A 790 -15.01 14.89 -19.80
CA GLY A 790 -15.12 14.31 -18.46
C GLY A 790 -16.40 13.51 -18.19
N GLU A 791 -17.50 13.84 -18.88
CA GLU A 791 -18.77 13.09 -18.88
C GLU A 791 -18.79 11.94 -19.93
N PHE A 792 -17.70 11.74 -20.69
CA PHE A 792 -17.58 10.73 -21.75
C PHE A 792 -18.61 10.86 -22.88
N LEU A 793 -19.06 12.08 -23.18
CA LEU A 793 -20.02 12.36 -24.26
C LEU A 793 -19.32 12.80 -25.57
N ILE A 794 -18.10 13.34 -25.45
CA ILE A 794 -17.15 13.54 -26.56
C ILE A 794 -15.78 12.97 -26.19
N PHE A 795 -14.90 12.83 -27.19
CA PHE A 795 -13.50 12.53 -26.99
C PHE A 795 -12.60 13.34 -27.94
N ARG A 796 -11.39 13.65 -27.49
CA ARG A 796 -10.34 14.28 -28.29
C ARG A 796 -9.40 13.25 -28.90
N LYS A 797 -9.00 13.48 -30.16
CA LYS A 797 -8.07 12.62 -30.91
C LYS A 797 -7.37 13.43 -32.00
N ASN A 798 -6.03 13.43 -32.03
CA ASN A 798 -5.23 14.30 -32.91
C ASN A 798 -5.70 15.78 -32.92
N ASP A 799 -6.01 16.35 -31.76
CA ASP A 799 -6.56 17.72 -31.57
C ASP A 799 -7.92 18.04 -32.23
N LEU A 800 -8.64 17.03 -32.70
CA LEU A 800 -10.05 17.13 -33.09
C LEU A 800 -10.94 16.52 -31.99
N TYR A 801 -12.06 17.17 -31.69
CA TYR A 801 -13.13 16.63 -30.86
C TYR A 801 -14.11 15.84 -31.73
N ARG A 802 -14.56 14.68 -31.24
CA ARG A 802 -15.58 13.81 -31.87
C ARG A 802 -16.60 13.39 -30.83
N ALA A 803 -17.85 13.18 -31.25
CA ALA A 803 -18.85 12.53 -30.41
C ALA A 803 -18.53 11.03 -30.25
N MET A 804 -18.92 10.45 -29.12
CA MET A 804 -18.78 9.01 -28.82
C MET A 804 -19.78 8.13 -29.58
#